data_AF-A0A2V8R5I9-F1
#
_entry.id   AF-A0A2V8R5I9-F1
#
_cell.length_a   1.000
_cell.length_b   1.000
_cell.length_c   1.000
_cell.angle_alpha   90.00
_cell.angle_beta   90.00
_cell.angle_gamma   90.00
#
_symmetry.space_group_name_H-M   'P 1'
#
loop_
_entity.id
_entity.type
_entity.pdbx_description
1 polymer ?
#
loop_
_entity_poly.entity_id
_entity_poly.type
_entity_poly.pdbx_seq_one_letter_code
_entity_poly.pdbx_strand_id
1 'polypeptide(L)'
;MRLAYFSPLTPQRSGIADYSEELLPHLSEGAEITLFVDGFEPTSRSLRARLPVRDFRRDPSLLRSLAEFDAVVYHMGNDHRYHAGILEAMQAHPGVVVFHDFALQDFFLGLARERGDLRLYLDEVAACHGEEARREAARALARGGTPSIVARPVEFPLNRRVALSAEAVIVHSEWSRARFARLAPGVPVAHIQMPIRPPAAKRHEEAAGDGEVRIANFGLITPGKGIEHALRALSALKESQRFRYALVGDPNPFFDVREIIRRYRLEERVEITGHVSLDEFERRIAETDIALNMRERTVGETSASLCRIMAAGVCAIVADVGWYSELPDDCVVKVPLGARTDALLAAYLERLIEDAPLRARIGENARRHALAAHSVERSAADYLAFINEVAARRPRRRLVSSVSNELALLGVSDADESVLRGVAADIAALAPAHVFEGDAVTSDNGNAAPSIMPASNNGAGRQTGAAVSGRTEATTHGSNPSSVAAGNGSAAGIKAATPSSTPAGRLPKIEGVDYKRAAVEYLGRLSEERRHHLRTKPFYNLANRPAKYKGDGMDEDMRRHFCDFANMAVALALPDGSRVLDVGCGSGWLSEYFARLGYEVRGIDISPDLVEMSRERVARVPYGVDHETPLRCTFQVHDIERAPLAERFDAVVCYDSLHHFEDERAVVRHLAAMLPVGGQLFILEGERPPAGSESEEELREVMREFRTLESPFDHGYLRALLDEHGFAVVGDYVSVNGLFERDMLEGDRLPLRKLPTSYHYFTCKKVCEGARASTVPDSRRPGLLRARFSPLGDMSEHVAPGELLTVPFAVENTGDTLWLTGQTVRAGIVMPAVRVFDEAGALVSEFHGEPLLPRAVAPGETVKLKIEYTAPRRPGAYTLKIDLVDQHVCWFEQQGSEPLLIRFNVV
;
A
#
# COMPACT_ATOMS: atom_id res chain seq x y z
N MET A 1 19.10 14.49 3.43
CA MET A 1 18.64 13.19 3.95
C MET A 1 19.85 12.38 4.40
N ARG A 2 19.79 11.73 5.56
CA ARG A 2 20.78 10.81 6.13
C ARG A 2 20.32 9.37 5.90
N LEU A 3 21.14 8.56 5.23
CA LEU A 3 20.82 7.17 4.89
C LEU A 3 21.75 6.18 5.60
N ALA A 4 21.16 5.17 6.23
CA ALA A 4 21.88 3.97 6.63
C ALA A 4 21.80 2.94 5.49
N TYR A 5 22.94 2.54 4.93
CA TYR A 5 23.00 1.71 3.73
C TYR A 5 23.63 0.36 4.01
N PHE A 6 22.84 -0.70 3.87
CA PHE A 6 23.21 -2.09 4.08
C PHE A 6 23.30 -2.81 2.73
N SER A 7 24.51 -3.18 2.35
CA SER A 7 24.74 -3.92 1.11
C SER A 7 26.02 -4.75 1.22
N PRO A 8 26.12 -5.87 0.48
CA PRO A 8 27.42 -6.41 0.12
C PRO A 8 28.28 -5.33 -0.55
N LEU A 9 29.59 -5.36 -0.28
CA LEU A 9 30.61 -4.48 -0.88
C LEU A 9 31.90 -5.28 -1.10
N THR A 10 32.80 -4.82 -1.97
CA THR A 10 34.07 -5.54 -2.19
C THR A 10 34.84 -5.60 -0.86
N PRO A 11 35.44 -6.73 -0.45
CA PRO A 11 35.89 -7.88 -1.24
C PRO A 11 34.87 -9.02 -1.39
N GLN A 12 33.62 -8.84 -0.95
CA GLN A 12 32.59 -9.87 -1.14
C GLN A 12 32.29 -10.06 -2.63
N ARG A 13 32.41 -11.31 -3.11
CA ARG A 13 32.29 -11.66 -4.54
C ARG A 13 30.83 -11.81 -4.95
N SER A 14 30.10 -10.70 -5.01
CA SER A 14 28.69 -10.65 -5.42
C SER A 14 28.47 -9.54 -6.45
N GLY A 15 27.61 -9.77 -7.44
CA GLY A 15 27.22 -8.72 -8.38
C GLY A 15 26.51 -7.53 -7.71
N ILE A 16 25.92 -7.75 -6.52
CA ILE A 16 25.32 -6.69 -5.71
C ILE A 16 26.41 -5.79 -5.09
N ALA A 17 27.59 -6.35 -4.81
CA ALA A 17 28.72 -5.55 -4.34
C ALA A 17 29.20 -4.58 -5.43
N ASP A 18 29.40 -5.08 -6.66
CA ASP A 18 29.78 -4.24 -7.81
C ASP A 18 28.71 -3.18 -8.09
N TYR A 19 27.44 -3.58 -8.09
CA TYR A 19 26.28 -2.69 -8.22
C TYR A 19 26.30 -1.55 -7.20
N SER A 20 26.48 -1.88 -5.91
CA SER A 20 26.41 -0.88 -4.86
C SER A 20 27.59 0.06 -4.91
N GLU A 21 28.78 -0.41 -5.24
CA GLU A 21 29.95 0.47 -5.40
C GLU A 21 29.83 1.42 -6.60
N GLU A 22 29.12 1.02 -7.66
CA GLU A 22 28.80 1.90 -8.80
C GLU A 22 27.73 2.95 -8.44
N LEU A 23 26.72 2.59 -7.65
CA LEU A 23 25.60 3.47 -7.31
C LEU A 23 25.94 4.49 -6.20
N LEU A 24 26.71 4.09 -5.19
CA LEU A 24 27.00 4.89 -3.99
C LEU A 24 27.57 6.29 -4.27
N PRO A 25 28.52 6.49 -5.20
CA PRO A 25 29.02 7.83 -5.52
C PRO A 25 27.92 8.81 -5.94
N HIS A 26 26.96 8.34 -6.74
CA HIS A 26 25.86 9.17 -7.25
C HIS A 26 24.78 9.39 -6.20
N LEU A 27 24.45 8.38 -5.39
CA LEU A 27 23.56 8.59 -4.24
C LEU A 27 24.13 9.60 -3.24
N SER A 28 25.45 9.62 -3.06
CA SER A 28 26.11 10.54 -2.12
C SER A 28 26.08 12.01 -2.54
N GLU A 29 25.67 12.32 -3.77
CA GLU A 29 25.47 13.69 -4.24
C GLU A 29 24.18 14.31 -3.64
N GLY A 30 23.18 13.48 -3.34
CA GLY A 30 21.88 13.91 -2.80
C GLY A 30 21.56 13.44 -1.38
N ALA A 31 22.41 12.61 -0.76
CA ALA A 31 22.23 12.12 0.60
C ALA A 31 23.56 11.93 1.35
N GLU A 32 23.52 12.14 2.67
CA GLU A 32 24.61 11.77 3.57
C GLU A 32 24.49 10.27 3.90
N ILE A 33 25.43 9.45 3.44
CA ILE A 33 25.33 7.99 3.53
C ILE A 33 26.33 7.43 4.55
N THR A 34 25.84 6.59 5.46
CA THR A 34 26.67 5.74 6.32
C THR A 34 26.51 4.27 5.90
N LEU A 35 27.62 3.61 5.65
CA LEU A 35 27.67 2.20 5.24
C LEU A 35 27.67 1.30 6.46
N PHE A 36 26.78 0.31 6.49
CA PHE A 36 26.72 -0.73 7.52
C PHE A 36 27.14 -2.08 6.94
N VAL A 37 28.17 -2.70 7.53
CA VAL A 37 28.82 -3.92 7.03
C VAL A 37 28.82 -5.04 8.08
N ASP A 38 28.77 -6.28 7.60
CA ASP A 38 28.69 -7.49 8.43
C ASP A 38 30.06 -8.17 8.57
N GLY A 39 30.91 -7.64 9.46
CA GLY A 39 32.18 -8.29 9.82
C GLY A 39 33.29 -8.21 8.77
N PHE A 40 33.19 -7.31 7.80
CA PHE A 40 34.21 -7.09 6.77
C PHE A 40 34.51 -5.61 6.56
N GLU A 41 35.62 -5.30 5.88
CA GLU A 41 36.01 -3.93 5.54
C GLU A 41 36.00 -3.74 4.02
N PRO A 42 35.33 -2.69 3.50
CA PRO A 42 35.30 -2.43 2.06
C PRO A 42 36.69 -2.20 1.46
N THR A 43 37.04 -2.87 0.37
CA THR A 43 38.36 -2.71 -0.27
C THR A 43 38.53 -1.39 -1.01
N SER A 44 37.44 -0.82 -1.52
CA SER A 44 37.44 0.47 -2.23
C SER A 44 37.92 1.62 -1.34
N ARG A 45 39.09 2.19 -1.68
CA ARG A 45 39.69 3.32 -0.94
C ARG A 45 38.89 4.61 -1.13
N SER A 46 38.34 4.84 -2.32
CA SER A 46 37.55 6.03 -2.62
C SER A 46 36.27 6.07 -1.81
N LEU A 47 35.59 4.92 -1.66
CA LEU A 47 34.38 4.82 -0.83
C LEU A 47 34.70 5.05 0.65
N ARG A 48 35.71 4.38 1.20
CA ARG A 48 36.10 4.55 2.61
C ARG A 48 36.56 5.98 2.96
N ALA A 49 37.11 6.72 2.00
CA ALA A 49 37.50 8.10 2.21
C ALA A 49 36.32 9.08 2.20
N ARG A 50 35.19 8.70 1.58
CA ARG A 50 34.01 9.57 1.38
C ARG A 50 32.85 9.24 2.32
N LEU A 51 32.67 7.96 2.65
CA LEU A 51 31.51 7.46 3.39
C LEU A 51 31.94 6.80 4.71
N PRO A 52 31.35 7.19 5.85
CA PRO A 52 31.56 6.50 7.12
C PRO A 52 31.17 5.02 7.02
N VAL A 53 32.02 4.12 7.53
CA VAL A 53 31.77 2.67 7.58
C VAL A 53 31.59 2.21 9.02
N ARG A 54 30.53 1.43 9.27
CA ARG A 54 30.13 0.93 10.59
C ARG A 54 29.96 -0.59 10.52
N ASP A 55 30.74 -1.33 11.32
CA ASP A 55 30.66 -2.79 11.38
C ASP A 55 29.72 -3.21 12.51
N PHE A 56 28.48 -3.55 12.16
CA PHE A 56 27.45 -3.92 13.14
C PHE A 56 27.62 -5.34 13.67
N ARG A 57 28.45 -6.17 13.04
CA ARG A 57 28.81 -7.49 13.57
C ARG A 57 29.77 -7.36 14.74
N ARG A 58 30.70 -6.40 14.68
CA ARG A 58 31.63 -6.08 15.77
C ARG A 58 30.97 -5.32 16.91
N ASP A 59 30.05 -4.41 16.57
CA ASP A 59 29.29 -3.65 17.56
C ASP A 59 27.79 -3.66 17.22
N PRO A 60 27.04 -4.66 17.73
CA PRO A 60 25.59 -4.75 17.51
C PRO A 60 24.80 -3.56 18.09
N SER A 61 25.39 -2.74 18.97
CA SER A 61 24.71 -1.55 19.49
C SER A 61 24.45 -0.49 18.41
N LEU A 62 25.23 -0.51 17.33
CA LEU A 62 25.06 0.35 16.16
C LEU A 62 23.71 0.17 15.47
N LEU A 63 23.04 -0.98 15.64
CA LEU A 63 21.69 -1.18 15.11
C LEU A 63 20.65 -0.32 15.84
N ARG A 64 20.93 0.09 17.10
CA ARG A 64 20.04 1.00 17.85
C ARG A 64 20.12 2.44 17.35
N SER A 65 21.23 2.85 16.74
CA SER A 65 21.36 4.20 16.17
C SER A 65 20.68 4.34 14.79
N LEU A 66 20.08 3.27 14.25
CA LEU A 66 19.38 3.33 12.96
C LEU A 66 18.17 4.27 12.98
N ALA A 67 17.57 4.49 14.16
CA ALA A 67 16.49 5.45 14.34
C ALA A 67 16.92 6.91 14.12
N GLU A 68 18.22 7.21 14.12
CA GLU A 68 18.75 8.56 13.84
C GLU A 68 18.86 8.89 12.34
N PHE A 69 18.56 7.92 11.47
CA PHE A 69 18.62 8.08 10.03
C PHE A 69 17.23 8.34 9.45
N ASP A 70 17.17 9.24 8.47
CA ASP A 70 15.94 9.59 7.77
C ASP A 70 15.36 8.40 7.00
N ALA A 71 16.22 7.49 6.52
CA ALA A 71 15.82 6.19 5.99
C ALA A 71 16.93 5.13 6.10
N VAL A 72 16.54 3.85 6.11
CA VAL A 72 17.45 2.70 6.06
C VAL A 72 17.20 1.90 4.79
N VAL A 73 18.26 1.56 4.07
CA VAL A 73 18.21 0.86 2.78
C VAL A 73 18.91 -0.49 2.90
N TYR A 74 18.21 -1.57 2.57
CA TYR A 74 18.70 -2.94 2.65
C TYR A 74 18.75 -3.58 1.26
N HIS A 75 19.93 -3.97 0.79
CA HIS A 75 20.11 -4.72 -0.46
C HIS A 75 19.99 -6.22 -0.18
N MET A 76 18.92 -6.82 -0.71
CA MET A 76 18.58 -8.22 -0.49
C MET A 76 18.73 -9.03 -1.79
N GLY A 77 19.52 -10.10 -1.72
CA GLY A 77 19.69 -11.09 -2.77
C GLY A 77 19.52 -12.52 -2.26
N ASN A 78 19.55 -13.49 -3.17
CA ASN A 78 19.25 -14.89 -2.90
C ASN A 78 20.47 -15.71 -2.39
N ASP A 79 21.51 -15.06 -1.87
CA ASP A 79 22.71 -15.71 -1.32
C ASP A 79 22.95 -15.37 0.16
N HIS A 80 22.66 -16.33 1.05
CA HIS A 80 22.76 -16.15 2.50
C HIS A 80 24.13 -15.66 2.99
N ARG A 81 25.22 -16.00 2.29
CA ARG A 81 26.59 -15.66 2.70
C ARG A 81 26.86 -14.15 2.76
N TYR A 82 26.07 -13.36 2.03
CA TYR A 82 26.22 -11.91 1.96
C TYR A 82 25.05 -11.15 2.58
N HIS A 83 23.91 -11.81 2.77
CA HIS A 83 22.66 -11.15 3.15
C HIS A 83 22.10 -11.61 4.51
N ALA A 84 22.71 -12.60 5.18
CA ALA A 84 22.21 -13.10 6.48
C ALA A 84 22.17 -12.00 7.56
N GLY A 85 23.26 -11.24 7.75
CA GLY A 85 23.27 -10.12 8.70
C GLY A 85 22.36 -8.95 8.28
N ILE A 86 22.13 -8.77 6.97
CA ILE A 86 21.19 -7.78 6.45
C ILE A 86 19.75 -8.16 6.84
N LEU A 87 19.37 -9.43 6.71
CA LEU A 87 18.08 -9.93 7.15
C LEU A 87 17.90 -9.74 8.67
N GLU A 88 18.93 -10.03 9.48
CA GLU A 88 18.89 -9.82 10.93
C GLU A 88 18.70 -8.34 11.30
N ALA A 89 19.44 -7.44 10.64
CA ALA A 89 19.30 -5.99 10.85
C ALA A 89 17.90 -5.48 10.46
N MET A 90 17.36 -5.95 9.33
CA MET A 90 16.03 -5.58 8.85
C MET A 90 14.91 -6.10 9.77
N GLN A 91 15.07 -7.29 10.35
CA GLN A 91 14.14 -7.82 11.35
C GLN A 91 14.13 -6.98 12.63
N ALA A 92 15.27 -6.40 13.00
CA ALA A 92 15.37 -5.50 14.15
C ALA A 92 14.86 -4.09 13.83
N HIS A 93 15.06 -3.61 12.61
CA HIS A 93 14.64 -2.27 12.19
C HIS A 93 14.13 -2.28 10.74
N PRO A 94 12.82 -2.06 10.50
CA PRO A 94 12.29 -1.96 9.15
C PRO A 94 12.92 -0.84 8.33
N GLY A 95 13.00 -1.03 7.01
CA GLY A 95 13.51 -0.02 6.08
C GLY A 95 13.13 -0.33 4.63
N VAL A 96 13.66 0.44 3.70
CA VAL A 96 13.48 0.24 2.26
C VAL A 96 14.30 -0.97 1.82
N VAL A 97 13.67 -1.98 1.24
CA VAL A 97 14.34 -3.19 0.78
C VAL A 97 14.48 -3.18 -0.74
N VAL A 98 15.72 -3.22 -1.21
CA VAL A 98 16.06 -3.37 -2.62
C VAL A 98 16.18 -4.87 -2.91
N PHE A 99 15.19 -5.43 -3.59
CA PHE A 99 15.22 -6.84 -4.00
C PHE A 99 15.93 -6.99 -5.35
N HIS A 100 17.08 -7.66 -5.32
CA HIS A 100 17.84 -8.06 -6.51
C HIS A 100 17.31 -9.35 -7.13
N ASP A 101 16.74 -10.22 -6.30
CA ASP A 101 16.11 -11.47 -6.68
C ASP A 101 14.68 -11.50 -6.10
N PHE A 102 13.68 -11.87 -6.92
CA PHE A 102 12.30 -12.01 -6.43
C PHE A 102 12.17 -13.19 -5.45
N ALA A 103 12.79 -14.33 -5.74
CA ALA A 103 12.69 -15.54 -4.94
C ALA A 103 13.93 -15.77 -4.08
N LEU A 104 13.72 -15.99 -2.78
CA LEU A 104 14.78 -16.19 -1.77
C LEU A 104 14.95 -17.67 -1.33
N GLN A 105 14.58 -18.62 -2.20
CA GLN A 105 14.64 -20.05 -1.91
C GLN A 105 16.05 -20.53 -1.52
N ASP A 106 17.05 -20.12 -2.30
CA ASP A 106 18.44 -20.56 -2.10
C ASP A 106 19.08 -19.85 -0.90
N PHE A 107 18.63 -18.62 -0.60
CA PHE A 107 18.98 -17.91 0.63
C PHE A 107 18.55 -18.71 1.86
N PHE A 108 17.26 -19.01 2.02
CA PHE A 108 16.77 -19.66 3.25
C PHE A 108 17.26 -21.08 3.39
N LEU A 109 17.34 -21.85 2.29
CA LEU A 109 17.86 -23.21 2.33
C LEU A 109 19.37 -23.22 2.63
N GLY A 110 20.13 -22.30 2.05
CA GLY A 110 21.55 -22.14 2.32
C GLY A 110 21.81 -21.78 3.78
N LEU A 111 21.08 -20.79 4.30
CA LEU A 111 21.16 -20.36 5.70
C LEU A 111 20.83 -21.50 6.67
N ALA A 112 19.77 -22.26 6.38
CA ALA A 112 19.36 -23.40 7.19
C ALA A 112 20.44 -24.50 7.21
N ARG A 113 21.11 -24.75 6.09
CA ARG A 113 22.21 -25.72 5.99
C ARG A 113 23.47 -25.25 6.73
N GLU A 114 23.85 -23.99 6.57
CA GLU A 114 25.01 -23.41 7.25
C GLU A 114 24.84 -23.44 8.77
N ARG A 115 23.63 -23.13 9.27
CA ARG A 115 23.31 -23.17 10.71
C ARG A 115 23.00 -24.56 11.25
N GLY A 116 22.88 -25.57 10.37
CA GLY A 116 22.47 -26.92 10.76
C GLY A 116 21.04 -27.02 11.28
N ASP A 117 20.15 -26.07 10.93
CA ASP A 117 18.77 -26.03 11.38
C ASP A 117 17.79 -25.87 10.21
N LEU A 118 17.28 -27.02 9.73
CA LEU A 118 16.30 -27.06 8.64
C LEU A 118 14.94 -26.44 9.00
N ARG A 119 14.65 -26.20 10.28
CA ARG A 119 13.40 -25.54 10.69
C ARG A 119 13.33 -24.12 10.14
N LEU A 120 14.45 -23.41 10.07
CA LEU A 120 14.52 -22.06 9.48
C LEU A 120 13.92 -22.00 8.07
N TYR A 121 14.25 -22.99 7.24
CA TYR A 121 13.71 -23.10 5.88
C TYR A 121 12.25 -23.57 5.89
N LEU A 122 11.93 -24.61 6.66
CA LEU A 122 10.58 -25.18 6.70
C LEU A 122 9.53 -24.21 7.25
N ASP A 123 9.91 -23.38 8.22
CA ASP A 123 9.03 -22.38 8.82
C ASP A 123 8.81 -21.20 7.87
N GLU A 124 9.79 -20.84 7.05
CA GLU A 124 9.61 -19.86 5.96
C GLU A 124 8.71 -20.41 4.84
N VAL A 125 8.87 -21.69 4.49
CA VAL A 125 7.97 -22.37 3.54
C VAL A 125 6.53 -22.35 4.07
N ALA A 126 6.30 -22.67 5.35
CA ALA A 126 4.95 -22.60 5.93
C ALA A 126 4.38 -21.17 5.93
N ALA A 127 5.18 -20.18 6.30
CA ALA A 127 4.70 -18.80 6.35
C ALA A 127 4.37 -18.21 4.98
N CYS A 128 5.06 -18.65 3.92
CA CYS A 128 4.79 -18.20 2.56
C CYS A 128 3.70 -19.03 1.85
N HIS A 129 3.67 -20.35 2.07
CA HIS A 129 2.93 -21.32 1.24
C HIS A 129 2.09 -22.35 2.02
N GLY A 130 2.02 -22.24 3.35
CA GLY A 130 1.19 -23.08 4.21
C GLY A 130 1.79 -24.42 4.63
N GLU A 131 1.11 -25.09 5.57
CA GLU A 131 1.57 -26.33 6.21
C GLU A 131 1.63 -27.54 5.27
N GLU A 132 0.91 -27.52 4.14
CA GLU A 132 1.03 -28.56 3.14
C GLU A 132 2.39 -28.51 2.42
N ALA A 133 2.79 -27.32 1.94
CA ALA A 133 4.08 -27.11 1.31
C ALA A 133 5.24 -27.43 2.26
N ARG A 134 5.10 -27.07 3.55
CA ARG A 134 6.06 -27.44 4.60
C ARG A 134 6.21 -28.96 4.72
N ARG A 135 5.11 -29.71 4.78
CA ARG A 135 5.12 -31.18 4.87
C ARG A 135 5.75 -31.83 3.64
N GLU A 136 5.50 -31.31 2.45
CA GLU A 136 6.14 -31.80 1.22
C GLU A 136 7.66 -31.58 1.26
N ALA A 137 8.09 -30.36 1.59
CA ALA A 137 9.49 -30.00 1.69
C ALA A 137 10.23 -30.84 2.75
N ALA A 138 9.63 -31.02 3.92
CA ALA A 138 10.18 -31.86 4.99
C ALA A 138 10.37 -33.32 4.55
N ARG A 139 9.39 -33.90 3.84
CA ARG A 139 9.48 -35.27 3.31
C ARG A 139 10.58 -35.44 2.26
N ALA A 140 10.86 -34.42 1.46
CA ALA A 140 11.94 -34.46 0.48
C ALA A 140 13.31 -34.39 1.19
N LEU A 141 13.47 -33.44 2.11
CA LEU A 141 14.71 -33.27 2.89
C LEU A 141 15.03 -34.50 3.74
N ALA A 142 14.03 -35.10 4.40
CA ALA A 142 14.22 -36.32 5.20
C ALA A 142 14.70 -37.52 4.37
N ARG A 143 14.42 -37.53 3.05
CA ARG A 143 14.90 -38.55 2.10
C ARG A 143 16.25 -38.20 1.47
N GLY A 144 16.92 -37.14 1.93
CA GLY A 144 18.14 -36.62 1.33
C GLY A 144 17.95 -35.98 -0.04
N GLY A 145 16.69 -35.73 -0.44
CA GLY A 145 16.34 -35.13 -1.72
C GLY A 145 16.20 -33.61 -1.66
N THR A 146 16.19 -32.97 -2.82
CA THR A 146 15.87 -31.54 -2.95
C THR A 146 14.35 -31.37 -3.05
N PRO A 147 13.71 -30.50 -2.24
CA PRO A 147 12.28 -30.23 -2.35
C PRO A 147 11.87 -29.78 -3.75
N SER A 148 10.71 -30.24 -4.24
CA SER A 148 10.20 -29.87 -5.57
C SER A 148 10.01 -28.35 -5.72
N ILE A 149 9.67 -27.68 -4.62
CA ILE A 149 9.46 -26.23 -4.55
C ILE A 149 10.75 -25.44 -4.82
N VAL A 150 11.94 -26.00 -4.56
CA VAL A 150 13.23 -25.35 -4.87
C VAL A 150 13.45 -25.28 -6.38
N ALA A 151 12.89 -26.24 -7.15
CA ALA A 151 12.96 -26.21 -8.61
C ALA A 151 12.00 -25.18 -9.23
N ARG A 152 11.05 -24.64 -8.46
CA ARG A 152 10.02 -23.69 -8.91
C ARG A 152 10.05 -22.40 -8.09
N PRO A 153 11.19 -21.68 -8.05
CA PRO A 153 11.40 -20.57 -7.12
C PRO A 153 10.43 -19.40 -7.34
N VAL A 154 9.95 -19.18 -8.57
CA VAL A 154 8.97 -18.15 -8.88
C VAL A 154 7.55 -18.50 -8.43
N GLU A 155 7.19 -19.78 -8.42
CA GLU A 155 5.88 -20.26 -7.92
C GLU A 155 5.86 -20.32 -6.40
N PHE A 156 7.00 -20.66 -5.79
CA PHE A 156 7.16 -20.76 -4.34
C PHE A 156 8.20 -19.76 -3.82
N PRO A 157 8.01 -18.44 -3.99
CA PRO A 157 8.99 -17.48 -3.53
C PRO A 157 8.95 -17.39 -1.98
N LEU A 158 10.12 -17.43 -1.34
CA LEU A 158 10.26 -17.26 0.12
C LEU A 158 10.50 -15.80 0.48
N ASN A 159 9.72 -14.88 -0.09
CA ASN A 159 9.94 -13.44 0.01
C ASN A 159 8.83 -12.70 0.78
N ARG A 160 7.74 -13.38 1.14
CA ARG A 160 6.53 -12.77 1.71
C ARG A 160 6.81 -12.02 3.00
N ARG A 161 7.49 -12.65 3.96
CA ARG A 161 7.77 -12.01 5.26
C ARG A 161 8.68 -10.80 5.12
N VAL A 162 9.75 -10.92 4.33
CA VAL A 162 10.68 -9.84 4.01
C VAL A 162 9.95 -8.66 3.38
N ALA A 163 9.12 -8.91 2.36
CA ALA A 163 8.36 -7.88 1.67
C ALA A 163 7.36 -7.18 2.59
N LEU A 164 6.60 -7.94 3.41
CA LEU A 164 5.60 -7.37 4.32
C LEU A 164 6.22 -6.61 5.49
N SER A 165 7.45 -6.92 5.89
CA SER A 165 8.18 -6.15 6.90
C SER A 165 8.79 -4.85 6.36
N ALA A 166 9.04 -4.75 5.05
CA ALA A 166 9.72 -3.60 4.43
C ALA A 166 8.90 -2.30 4.52
N GLU A 167 9.56 -1.17 4.77
CA GLU A 167 8.94 0.17 4.66
C GLU A 167 8.49 0.45 3.23
N ALA A 168 9.31 0.04 2.28
CA ALA A 168 9.02 0.06 0.86
C ALA A 168 9.92 -0.95 0.15
N VAL A 169 9.58 -1.27 -1.08
CA VAL A 169 10.32 -2.19 -1.93
C VAL A 169 10.82 -1.45 -3.17
N ILE A 170 12.09 -1.64 -3.50
CA ILE A 170 12.66 -1.26 -4.80
C ILE A 170 13.00 -2.55 -5.54
N VAL A 171 12.62 -2.60 -6.82
CA VAL A 171 12.98 -3.69 -7.74
C VAL A 171 13.41 -3.13 -9.09
N HIS A 172 14.08 -3.98 -9.87
CA HIS A 172 14.71 -3.59 -11.13
C HIS A 172 13.98 -4.04 -12.40
N SER A 173 12.76 -4.56 -12.25
CA SER A 173 11.93 -4.99 -13.38
C SER A 173 10.44 -4.78 -13.10
N GLU A 174 9.66 -4.54 -14.14
CA GLU A 174 8.20 -4.40 -14.01
C GLU A 174 7.56 -5.74 -13.63
N TRP A 175 8.13 -6.86 -14.11
CA TRP A 175 7.71 -8.21 -13.76
C TRP A 175 7.81 -8.48 -12.26
N SER A 176 8.86 -7.99 -11.61
CA SER A 176 9.02 -8.09 -10.15
C SER A 176 8.13 -7.07 -9.43
N ARG A 177 8.01 -5.83 -9.95
CA ARG A 177 7.18 -4.77 -9.34
C ARG A 177 5.72 -5.21 -9.24
N ALA A 178 5.15 -5.68 -10.35
CA ALA A 178 3.77 -6.15 -10.40
C ALA A 178 3.52 -7.33 -9.44
N ARG A 179 4.51 -8.19 -9.20
CA ARG A 179 4.40 -9.31 -8.26
C ARG A 179 4.52 -8.88 -6.81
N PHE A 180 5.46 -8.01 -6.47
CA PHE A 180 5.56 -7.46 -5.11
C PHE A 180 4.34 -6.60 -4.75
N ALA A 181 3.82 -5.80 -5.68
CA ALA A 181 2.60 -5.03 -5.47
C ALA A 181 1.38 -5.93 -5.17
N ARG A 182 1.30 -7.11 -5.79
CA ARG A 182 0.27 -8.12 -5.48
C ARG A 182 0.53 -8.87 -4.18
N LEU A 183 1.80 -9.14 -3.87
CA LEU A 183 2.23 -9.87 -2.67
C LEU A 183 2.04 -9.05 -1.39
N ALA A 184 2.29 -7.75 -1.48
CA ALA A 184 2.24 -6.80 -0.36
C ALA A 184 1.56 -5.47 -0.80
N PRO A 185 0.23 -5.45 -0.99
CA PRO A 185 -0.49 -4.26 -1.50
C PRO A 185 -0.34 -2.99 -0.65
N GLY A 186 -0.10 -3.14 0.65
CA GLY A 186 0.12 -2.02 1.58
C GLY A 186 1.56 -1.51 1.66
N VAL A 187 2.49 -2.12 0.91
CA VAL A 187 3.91 -1.72 0.88
C VAL A 187 4.18 -1.01 -0.45
N PRO A 188 4.63 0.26 -0.46
CA PRO A 188 4.98 0.95 -1.69
C PRO A 188 6.07 0.17 -2.46
N VAL A 189 5.87 -0.02 -3.77
CA VAL A 189 6.81 -0.75 -4.63
C VAL A 189 7.21 0.11 -5.82
N ALA A 190 8.49 0.49 -5.88
CA ALA A 190 9.06 1.20 -7.02
C ALA A 190 9.79 0.25 -7.96
N HIS A 191 9.59 0.46 -9.26
CA HIS A 191 10.46 -0.07 -10.30
C HIS A 191 11.49 1.00 -10.66
N ILE A 192 12.74 0.75 -10.29
CA ILE A 192 13.86 1.62 -10.63
C ILE A 192 14.84 0.80 -11.47
N GLN A 193 15.13 1.26 -12.68
CA GLN A 193 16.04 0.57 -13.58
C GLN A 193 17.37 0.30 -12.88
N MET A 194 17.89 -0.92 -13.06
CA MET A 194 19.19 -1.27 -12.51
C MET A 194 20.25 -0.31 -13.08
N PRO A 195 20.99 0.45 -12.28
CA PRO A 195 22.12 1.25 -12.75
C PRO A 195 23.21 0.35 -13.33
N ILE A 196 23.76 0.74 -14.48
CA ILE A 196 24.98 0.17 -15.03
C ILE A 196 25.91 1.29 -15.42
N ARG A 197 27.16 1.23 -14.95
CA ARG A 197 28.24 1.99 -15.56
C ARG A 197 28.53 1.44 -16.97
N PRO A 198 28.43 2.24 -18.04
CA PRO A 198 28.79 1.78 -19.37
C PRO A 198 30.23 1.27 -19.41
N PRO A 199 30.51 0.12 -20.04
CA PRO A 199 31.84 -0.45 -20.06
C PRO A 199 32.83 0.47 -20.78
N ALA A 200 34.08 0.51 -20.32
CA ALA A 200 35.10 1.38 -20.87
C ALA A 200 35.47 0.99 -22.31
N ALA A 201 35.50 -0.32 -22.58
CA ALA A 201 35.73 -0.87 -23.91
C ALA A 201 34.40 -0.98 -24.67
N LYS A 202 34.36 -0.39 -25.88
CA LYS A 202 33.30 -0.69 -26.86
C LYS A 202 33.69 -1.94 -27.65
N ARG A 203 32.70 -2.67 -28.18
CA ARG A 203 32.96 -3.78 -29.11
C ARG A 203 33.95 -3.33 -30.19
N HIS A 204 35.02 -4.11 -30.38
CA HIS A 204 35.97 -3.85 -31.47
C HIS A 204 35.28 -4.13 -32.81
N GLU A 205 35.18 -3.13 -33.69
CA GLU A 205 34.73 -3.33 -35.08
C GLU A 205 35.71 -4.23 -35.86
N GLU A 206 36.98 -4.25 -35.46
CA GLU A 206 38.04 -5.08 -36.02
C GLU A 206 38.24 -6.38 -35.22
N ALA A 207 37.30 -7.30 -35.35
CA ALA A 207 37.50 -8.71 -35.03
C ALA A 207 37.25 -9.58 -36.27
N ALA A 208 37.62 -9.09 -37.45
CA ALA A 208 37.73 -9.90 -38.67
C ALA A 208 39.03 -10.72 -38.63
N GLY A 209 39.13 -11.67 -37.70
CA GLY A 209 40.19 -12.68 -37.67
C GLY A 209 39.65 -14.03 -38.14
N ASP A 210 40.09 -14.49 -39.31
CA ASP A 210 39.93 -15.85 -39.87
C ASP A 210 38.50 -16.42 -40.07
N GLY A 211 37.45 -15.61 -39.83
CA GLY A 211 36.04 -16.02 -40.00
C GLY A 211 35.48 -16.89 -38.86
N GLU A 212 36.19 -16.98 -37.73
CA GLU A 212 35.76 -17.72 -36.53
C GLU A 212 34.97 -16.80 -35.58
N VAL A 213 33.71 -17.13 -35.28
CA VAL A 213 32.83 -16.31 -34.42
C VAL A 213 33.06 -16.60 -32.94
N ARG A 214 33.20 -15.55 -32.11
CA ARG A 214 33.42 -15.70 -30.66
C ARG A 214 32.10 -15.62 -29.89
N ILE A 215 31.76 -16.70 -29.20
CA ILE A 215 30.54 -16.86 -28.43
C ILE A 215 30.92 -16.90 -26.95
N ALA A 216 30.16 -16.26 -26.06
CA ALA A 216 30.48 -16.30 -24.64
C ALA A 216 29.25 -16.31 -23.71
N ASN A 217 29.42 -16.96 -22.56
CA ASN A 217 28.50 -16.94 -21.43
C ASN A 217 29.21 -16.25 -20.25
N PHE A 218 28.52 -15.34 -19.56
CA PHE A 218 29.12 -14.53 -18.50
C PHE A 218 28.49 -14.77 -17.12
N GLY A 219 29.33 -14.85 -16.10
CA GLY A 219 28.97 -15.02 -14.69
C GLY A 219 29.19 -16.45 -14.17
N LEU A 220 28.74 -16.71 -12.94
CA LEU A 220 28.92 -18.01 -12.28
C LEU A 220 28.36 -19.16 -13.14
N ILE A 221 29.15 -20.21 -13.34
CA ILE A 221 28.81 -21.38 -14.15
C ILE A 221 27.98 -22.34 -13.29
N THR A 222 26.66 -22.26 -13.41
CA THR A 222 25.70 -23.09 -12.65
C THR A 222 24.70 -23.78 -13.57
N PRO A 223 24.00 -24.85 -13.11
CA PRO A 223 23.02 -25.56 -13.92
C PRO A 223 21.94 -24.62 -14.50
N GLY A 224 21.40 -23.73 -13.66
CA GLY A 224 20.32 -22.80 -14.04
C GLY A 224 20.68 -21.71 -15.05
N LYS A 225 21.92 -21.66 -15.55
CA LYS A 225 22.37 -20.68 -16.56
C LYS A 225 22.13 -21.13 -18.01
N GLY A 226 21.55 -22.32 -18.21
CA GLY A 226 21.25 -22.86 -19.54
C GLY A 226 22.50 -23.20 -20.37
N ILE A 227 23.62 -23.48 -19.70
CA ILE A 227 24.90 -23.78 -20.36
C ILE A 227 24.81 -25.09 -21.14
N GLU A 228 24.04 -26.07 -20.66
CA GLU A 228 23.84 -27.34 -21.38
C GLU A 228 23.06 -27.13 -22.70
N HIS A 229 22.03 -26.28 -22.70
CA HIS A 229 21.32 -25.88 -23.92
C HIS A 229 22.28 -25.27 -24.94
N ALA A 230 23.15 -24.35 -24.50
CA ALA A 230 24.18 -23.75 -25.35
C ALA A 230 25.15 -24.79 -25.93
N LEU A 231 25.70 -25.68 -25.08
CA LEU A 231 26.63 -26.72 -25.52
C LEU A 231 25.98 -27.71 -26.49
N ARG A 232 24.73 -28.07 -26.27
CA ARG A 232 23.98 -28.97 -27.15
C ARG A 232 23.72 -28.34 -28.52
N ALA A 233 23.28 -27.08 -28.56
CA ALA A 233 23.08 -26.33 -29.79
C ALA A 233 24.40 -26.16 -30.56
N LEU A 234 25.48 -25.75 -29.88
CA LEU A 234 26.81 -25.60 -30.49
C LEU A 234 27.38 -26.93 -30.98
N SER A 235 27.11 -28.04 -30.29
CA SER A 235 27.52 -29.37 -30.73
C SER A 235 26.87 -29.77 -32.05
N ALA A 236 25.62 -29.36 -32.28
CA ALA A 236 24.93 -29.60 -33.56
C ALA A 236 25.51 -28.77 -34.72
N LEU A 237 26.13 -27.62 -34.42
CA LEU A 237 26.68 -26.69 -35.42
C LEU A 237 28.18 -26.87 -35.67
N LYS A 238 28.91 -27.63 -34.85
CA LYS A 238 30.39 -27.65 -34.88
C LYS A 238 31.01 -28.16 -36.19
N GLU A 239 30.28 -28.97 -36.96
CA GLU A 239 30.74 -29.50 -38.25
C GLU A 239 30.49 -28.51 -39.40
N SER A 240 29.47 -27.66 -39.30
CA SER A 240 29.09 -26.68 -40.34
C SER A 240 29.59 -25.27 -40.06
N GLN A 241 29.91 -24.93 -38.80
CA GLN A 241 30.22 -23.57 -38.37
C GLN A 241 31.58 -23.47 -37.65
N ARG A 242 32.31 -22.36 -37.88
CA ARG A 242 33.58 -22.03 -37.19
C ARG A 242 33.31 -21.07 -36.04
N PHE A 243 33.51 -21.52 -34.81
CA PHE A 243 33.29 -20.72 -33.60
C PHE A 243 34.21 -21.13 -32.44
N ARG A 244 34.41 -20.18 -31.52
CA ARG A 244 34.93 -20.39 -30.16
C ARG A 244 33.85 -20.11 -29.14
N TYR A 245 33.83 -20.85 -28.04
CA TYR A 245 32.89 -20.61 -26.96
C TYR A 245 33.61 -20.42 -25.62
N ALA A 246 33.40 -19.29 -24.96
CA ALA A 246 34.00 -18.98 -23.67
C ALA A 246 32.96 -19.02 -22.54
N LEU A 247 33.28 -19.75 -21.47
CA LEU A 247 32.58 -19.71 -20.19
C LEU A 247 33.36 -18.79 -19.25
N VAL A 248 32.94 -17.52 -19.20
CA VAL A 248 33.61 -16.45 -18.45
C VAL A 248 33.03 -16.35 -17.05
N GLY A 249 33.64 -17.07 -16.10
CA GLY A 249 33.25 -17.06 -14.69
C GLY A 249 33.69 -18.32 -13.93
N ASP A 250 33.40 -18.35 -12.63
CA ASP A 250 33.79 -19.44 -11.75
C ASP A 250 32.95 -20.72 -11.97
N PRO A 251 33.57 -21.90 -12.09
CA PRO A 251 32.87 -23.18 -12.10
C PRO A 251 32.24 -23.47 -10.73
N ASN A 252 30.96 -23.83 -10.71
CA ASN A 252 30.33 -24.33 -9.50
C ASN A 252 30.87 -25.73 -9.14
N PRO A 253 31.35 -25.97 -7.91
CA PRO A 253 31.89 -27.28 -7.49
C PRO A 253 30.94 -28.46 -7.65
N PHE A 254 29.63 -28.22 -7.65
CA PHE A 254 28.58 -29.23 -7.76
C PHE A 254 28.02 -29.36 -9.19
N PHE A 255 28.63 -28.70 -10.17
CA PHE A 255 28.23 -28.75 -11.57
C PHE A 255 29.46 -29.01 -12.45
N ASP A 256 29.67 -30.28 -12.84
CA ASP A 256 30.80 -30.67 -13.68
C ASP A 256 30.54 -30.30 -15.16
N VAL A 257 30.71 -29.02 -15.47
CA VAL A 257 30.60 -28.50 -16.83
C VAL A 257 31.62 -29.14 -17.78
N ARG A 258 32.77 -29.60 -17.28
CA ARG A 258 33.81 -30.23 -18.11
C ARG A 258 33.38 -31.62 -18.58
N GLU A 259 32.63 -32.36 -17.78
CA GLU A 259 31.99 -33.60 -18.22
C GLU A 259 31.01 -33.34 -19.37
N ILE A 260 30.18 -32.30 -19.27
CA ILE A 260 29.19 -31.93 -20.29
C ILE A 260 29.89 -31.51 -21.60
N ILE A 261 30.96 -30.71 -21.52
CA ILE A 261 31.78 -30.33 -22.68
C ILE A 261 32.34 -31.57 -23.38
N ARG A 262 32.87 -32.54 -22.63
CA ARG A 262 33.37 -33.82 -23.16
C ARG A 262 32.27 -34.65 -23.81
N ARG A 263 31.11 -34.74 -23.15
CA ARG A 263 29.92 -35.44 -23.67
C ARG A 263 29.52 -34.93 -25.05
N TYR A 264 29.60 -33.62 -25.28
CA TYR A 264 29.28 -32.98 -26.55
C TYR A 264 30.46 -32.85 -27.52
N ARG A 265 31.64 -33.34 -27.15
CA ARG A 265 32.90 -33.27 -27.91
C ARG A 265 33.22 -31.84 -28.38
N LEU A 266 33.33 -30.93 -27.43
CA LEU A 266 33.60 -29.50 -27.65
C LEU A 266 34.89 -29.02 -26.92
N GLU A 267 35.72 -29.94 -26.43
CA GLU A 267 36.91 -29.66 -25.61
C GLU A 267 37.89 -28.70 -26.31
N GLU A 268 38.08 -28.88 -27.62
CA GLU A 268 38.98 -28.03 -28.41
C GLU A 268 38.40 -26.66 -28.71
N ARG A 269 37.11 -26.41 -28.45
CA ARG A 269 36.37 -25.19 -28.81
C ARG A 269 35.91 -24.37 -27.61
N VAL A 270 35.94 -24.94 -26.40
CA VAL A 270 35.40 -24.32 -25.20
C VAL A 270 36.51 -23.91 -24.23
N GLU A 271 36.55 -22.63 -23.88
CA GLU A 271 37.42 -22.07 -22.85
C GLU A 271 36.64 -21.89 -21.53
N ILE A 272 37.27 -22.19 -20.39
CA ILE A 272 36.74 -21.86 -19.06
C ILE A 272 37.77 -20.97 -18.39
N THR A 273 37.43 -19.70 -18.14
CA THR A 273 38.39 -18.71 -17.61
C THR A 273 38.59 -18.82 -16.10
N GLY A 274 37.57 -19.27 -15.36
CA GLY A 274 37.47 -19.04 -13.92
C GLY A 274 37.11 -17.59 -13.59
N HIS A 275 37.24 -17.20 -12.32
CA HIS A 275 37.05 -15.83 -11.87
C HIS A 275 37.92 -14.84 -12.66
N VAL A 276 37.32 -13.74 -13.10
CA VAL A 276 38.02 -12.63 -13.76
C VAL A 276 37.70 -11.32 -13.03
N SER A 277 38.63 -10.36 -13.06
CA SER A 277 38.36 -9.01 -12.54
C SER A 277 37.30 -8.30 -13.39
N LEU A 278 36.68 -7.25 -12.86
CA LEU A 278 35.70 -6.45 -13.63
C LEU A 278 36.29 -5.88 -14.93
N ASP A 279 37.54 -5.39 -14.91
CA ASP A 279 38.23 -4.92 -16.11
C ASP A 279 38.42 -6.01 -17.16
N GLU A 280 38.81 -7.23 -16.74
CA GLU A 280 38.93 -8.37 -17.65
C GLU A 280 37.56 -8.83 -18.15
N PHE A 281 36.54 -8.78 -17.29
CA PHE A 281 35.16 -9.08 -17.65
C PHE A 281 34.65 -8.15 -18.76
N GLU A 282 34.88 -6.84 -18.65
CA GLU A 282 34.53 -5.86 -19.68
C GLU A 282 35.32 -6.07 -20.99
N ARG A 283 36.62 -6.38 -20.90
CA ARG A 283 37.43 -6.72 -22.08
C ARG A 283 36.88 -7.93 -22.83
N ARG A 284 36.57 -9.02 -22.10
CA ARG A 284 36.00 -10.23 -22.69
C ARG A 284 34.63 -9.99 -23.32
N ILE A 285 33.81 -9.09 -22.75
CA ILE A 285 32.58 -8.63 -23.42
C ILE A 285 32.91 -7.96 -24.75
N ALA A 286 33.84 -7.01 -24.78
CA ALA A 286 34.20 -6.28 -26.00
C ALA A 286 34.78 -7.17 -27.13
N GLU A 287 35.38 -8.31 -26.78
CA GLU A 287 35.91 -9.32 -27.70
C GLU A 287 34.86 -10.31 -28.22
N THR A 288 33.65 -10.34 -27.62
CA THR A 288 32.58 -11.30 -27.92
C THR A 288 31.73 -10.84 -29.10
N ASP A 289 31.37 -11.76 -30.00
CA ASP A 289 30.44 -11.51 -31.10
C ASP A 289 28.99 -11.85 -30.73
N ILE A 290 28.78 -12.95 -30.01
CA ILE A 290 27.46 -13.42 -29.58
C ILE A 290 27.54 -13.78 -28.10
N ALA A 291 26.74 -13.09 -27.26
CA ALA A 291 26.60 -13.44 -25.86
C ALA A 291 25.37 -14.33 -25.63
N LEU A 292 25.51 -15.33 -24.77
CA LEU A 292 24.44 -16.25 -24.40
C LEU A 292 24.02 -16.03 -22.94
N ASN A 293 22.71 -15.82 -22.71
CA ASN A 293 22.06 -15.66 -21.42
C ASN A 293 20.79 -16.55 -21.36
N MET A 294 20.96 -17.86 -21.53
CA MET A 294 19.89 -18.86 -21.60
C MET A 294 19.33 -19.28 -20.24
N ARG A 295 19.24 -18.36 -19.27
CA ARG A 295 18.92 -18.68 -17.88
C ARG A 295 17.57 -19.42 -17.76
N GLU A 296 17.64 -20.71 -17.42
CA GLU A 296 16.48 -21.62 -17.41
C GLU A 296 15.73 -21.61 -16.08
N ARG A 297 16.45 -21.39 -14.98
CA ARG A 297 15.88 -21.24 -13.63
C ARG A 297 16.02 -19.79 -13.20
N THR A 298 15.07 -18.95 -13.63
CA THR A 298 14.97 -17.58 -13.11
C THR A 298 14.46 -17.59 -11.68
N VAL A 299 14.99 -16.69 -10.87
CA VAL A 299 14.50 -16.33 -9.54
C VAL A 299 13.87 -14.94 -9.53
N GLY A 300 13.57 -14.39 -10.72
CA GLY A 300 13.02 -13.04 -10.93
C GLY A 300 14.04 -11.91 -10.85
N GLU A 301 15.29 -12.22 -11.16
CA GLU A 301 16.42 -11.29 -11.12
C GLU A 301 16.56 -10.42 -12.38
N THR A 302 17.28 -9.31 -12.26
CA THR A 302 17.74 -8.48 -13.39
C THR A 302 19.23 -8.72 -13.62
N SER A 303 19.66 -8.94 -14.86
CA SER A 303 21.02 -9.46 -15.14
C SER A 303 22.03 -8.34 -15.40
N ALA A 304 22.84 -8.02 -14.39
CA ALA A 304 23.89 -7.00 -14.47
C ALA A 304 24.93 -7.26 -15.57
N SER A 305 25.22 -8.53 -15.86
CA SER A 305 26.09 -8.91 -16.98
C SER A 305 25.43 -8.63 -18.33
N LEU A 306 24.13 -8.92 -18.48
CA LEU A 306 23.42 -8.67 -19.74
C LEU A 306 23.35 -7.19 -20.05
N CYS A 307 23.05 -6.35 -19.06
CA CYS A 307 23.03 -4.92 -19.30
C CYS A 307 24.40 -4.36 -19.72
N ARG A 308 25.52 -4.88 -19.18
CA ARG A 308 26.88 -4.54 -19.65
C ARG A 308 27.15 -5.03 -21.07
N ILE A 309 26.71 -6.24 -21.41
CA ILE A 309 26.78 -6.81 -22.77
C ILE A 309 26.03 -5.94 -23.77
N MET A 310 24.80 -5.54 -23.43
CA MET A 310 23.99 -4.65 -24.25
C MET A 310 24.66 -3.28 -24.38
N ALA A 311 25.13 -2.68 -23.27
CA ALA A 311 25.85 -1.40 -23.28
C ALA A 311 27.16 -1.43 -24.08
N ALA A 312 27.82 -2.59 -24.20
CA ALA A 312 28.98 -2.77 -25.07
C ALA A 312 28.63 -2.86 -26.57
N GLY A 313 27.36 -3.11 -26.90
CA GLY A 313 26.87 -3.30 -28.26
C GLY A 313 27.06 -4.73 -28.79
N VAL A 314 27.05 -5.72 -27.90
CA VAL A 314 27.19 -7.14 -28.26
C VAL A 314 25.81 -7.77 -28.47
N CYS A 315 25.66 -8.53 -29.56
CA CYS A 315 24.43 -9.26 -29.85
C CYS A 315 24.22 -10.35 -28.80
N ALA A 316 23.06 -10.37 -28.14
CA ALA A 316 22.75 -11.33 -27.08
C ALA A 316 21.55 -12.22 -27.45
N ILE A 317 21.65 -13.51 -27.11
CA ILE A 317 20.52 -14.44 -27.07
C ILE A 317 20.14 -14.67 -25.60
N VAL A 318 18.85 -14.53 -25.28
CA VAL A 318 18.31 -14.65 -23.93
C VAL A 318 17.18 -15.67 -23.87
N ALA A 319 16.96 -16.28 -22.70
CA ALA A 319 15.72 -17.00 -22.43
C ALA A 319 14.54 -16.02 -22.33
N ASP A 320 13.39 -16.34 -22.91
CA ASP A 320 12.18 -15.51 -22.85
C ASP A 320 11.40 -15.74 -21.55
N VAL A 321 11.95 -15.27 -20.43
CA VAL A 321 11.36 -15.39 -19.10
C VAL A 321 11.66 -14.16 -18.23
N GLY A 322 10.77 -13.84 -17.29
CA GLY A 322 11.02 -12.80 -16.28
C GLY A 322 11.34 -11.44 -16.89
N TRP A 323 12.37 -10.77 -16.36
CA TRP A 323 12.86 -9.49 -16.87
C TRP A 323 13.36 -9.57 -18.32
N TYR A 324 13.92 -10.72 -18.75
CA TYR A 324 14.42 -10.88 -20.12
C TYR A 324 13.32 -10.71 -21.17
N SER A 325 12.06 -11.05 -20.83
CA SER A 325 10.90 -10.85 -21.70
C SER A 325 10.54 -9.37 -21.88
N GLU A 326 10.90 -8.49 -20.94
CA GLU A 326 10.62 -7.05 -20.99
C GLU A 326 11.53 -6.30 -21.97
N LEU A 327 12.70 -6.87 -22.31
CA LEU A 327 13.65 -6.26 -23.24
C LEU A 327 13.03 -6.11 -24.64
N PRO A 328 13.31 -5.04 -25.40
CA PRO A 328 12.78 -4.92 -26.76
C PRO A 328 13.25 -6.05 -27.69
N ASP A 329 12.35 -6.52 -28.57
CA ASP A 329 12.62 -7.65 -29.49
C ASP A 329 13.72 -7.36 -30.52
N ASP A 330 14.03 -6.09 -30.77
CA ASP A 330 15.09 -5.65 -31.67
C ASP A 330 16.44 -5.44 -30.97
N CYS A 331 16.49 -5.58 -29.65
CA CYS A 331 17.69 -5.44 -28.81
C CYS A 331 18.32 -6.79 -28.44
N VAL A 332 17.54 -7.86 -28.35
CA VAL A 332 18.01 -9.20 -28.00
C VAL A 332 17.22 -10.27 -28.75
N VAL A 333 17.85 -11.42 -29.00
CA VAL A 333 17.15 -12.58 -29.56
C VAL A 333 16.57 -13.41 -28.40
N LYS A 334 15.24 -13.51 -28.34
CA LYS A 334 14.54 -14.25 -27.28
C LYS A 334 14.25 -15.69 -27.68
N VAL A 335 14.56 -16.63 -26.78
CA VAL A 335 14.28 -18.07 -26.97
C VAL A 335 13.27 -18.52 -25.92
N PRO A 336 12.06 -18.95 -26.32
CA PRO A 336 11.09 -19.50 -25.38
C PRO A 336 11.59 -20.85 -24.83
N LEU A 337 11.46 -21.02 -23.52
CA LEU A 337 11.80 -22.28 -22.87
C LEU A 337 10.72 -23.33 -23.10
N GLY A 338 11.11 -24.55 -23.47
CA GLY A 338 10.22 -25.69 -23.64
C GLY A 338 10.84 -26.77 -24.54
N ALA A 339 9.99 -27.61 -25.14
CA ALA A 339 10.43 -28.74 -25.97
C ALA A 339 11.25 -28.33 -27.21
N ARG A 340 11.18 -27.06 -27.64
CA ARG A 340 11.86 -26.54 -28.83
C ARG A 340 13.06 -25.64 -28.52
N THR A 341 13.44 -25.46 -27.24
CA THR A 341 14.54 -24.55 -26.85
C THR A 341 15.81 -24.81 -27.65
N ASP A 342 16.26 -26.06 -27.68
CA ASP A 342 17.53 -26.46 -28.33
C ASP A 342 17.51 -26.19 -29.84
N ALA A 343 16.40 -26.53 -30.50
CA ALA A 343 16.24 -26.38 -31.94
C ALA A 343 16.19 -24.90 -32.35
N LEU A 344 15.47 -24.07 -31.59
CA LEU A 344 15.41 -22.63 -31.82
C LEU A 344 16.76 -21.97 -31.54
N LEU A 345 17.43 -22.34 -30.44
CA LEU A 345 18.74 -21.82 -30.10
C LEU A 345 19.77 -22.16 -31.19
N ALA A 346 19.78 -23.40 -31.70
CA ALA A 346 20.66 -23.80 -32.79
C ALA A 346 20.37 -23.00 -34.08
N ALA A 347 19.10 -22.85 -34.48
CA ALA A 347 18.73 -22.09 -35.68
C ALA A 347 19.10 -20.61 -35.57
N TYR A 348 18.91 -19.99 -34.40
CA TYR A 348 19.30 -18.60 -34.17
C TYR A 348 20.82 -18.44 -34.13
N LEU A 349 21.54 -19.36 -33.49
CA LEU A 349 23.00 -19.36 -33.51
C LEU A 349 23.56 -19.51 -34.92
N GLU A 350 23.03 -20.44 -35.71
CA GLU A 350 23.41 -20.62 -37.12
C GLU A 350 23.22 -19.32 -37.90
N ARG A 351 22.02 -18.72 -37.82
CA ARG A 351 21.73 -17.46 -38.52
C ARG A 351 22.64 -16.33 -38.05
N LEU A 352 22.86 -16.21 -36.73
CA LEU A 352 23.69 -15.16 -36.18
C LEU A 352 25.15 -15.38 -36.52
N ILE A 353 25.68 -16.59 -36.61
CA ILE A 353 27.06 -16.87 -37.03
C ILE A 353 27.28 -16.40 -38.47
N GLU A 354 26.32 -16.68 -39.35
CA GLU A 354 26.38 -16.36 -40.79
C GLU A 354 26.15 -14.87 -41.12
N ASP A 355 25.34 -14.16 -40.31
CA ASP A 355 24.88 -12.80 -40.61
C ASP A 355 25.51 -11.75 -39.67
N ALA A 356 26.74 -11.34 -39.98
CA ALA A 356 27.43 -10.28 -39.22
C ALA A 356 26.70 -8.93 -39.21
N PRO A 357 26.10 -8.45 -40.32
CA PRO A 357 25.27 -7.24 -40.32
C PRO A 357 24.07 -7.33 -39.36
N LEU A 358 23.40 -8.49 -39.28
CA LEU A 358 22.30 -8.70 -38.33
C LEU A 358 22.80 -8.62 -36.88
N ARG A 359 23.93 -9.27 -36.55
CA ARG A 359 24.54 -9.16 -35.21
C ARG A 359 24.84 -7.71 -34.85
N ALA A 360 25.44 -6.96 -35.77
CA ALA A 360 25.78 -5.56 -35.56
C ALA A 360 24.53 -4.70 -35.31
N ARG A 361 23.45 -4.92 -36.08
CA ARG A 361 22.19 -4.20 -35.91
C ARG A 361 21.55 -4.47 -34.54
N ILE A 362 21.47 -5.74 -34.12
CA ILE A 362 20.93 -6.11 -32.80
C ILE A 362 21.77 -5.49 -31.69
N GLY A 363 23.10 -5.60 -31.79
CA GLY A 363 24.03 -5.01 -30.82
C GLY A 363 23.90 -3.48 -30.70
N GLU A 364 23.75 -2.76 -31.81
CA GLU A 364 23.60 -1.30 -31.79
C GLU A 364 22.26 -0.87 -31.18
N ASN A 365 21.17 -1.58 -31.48
CA ASN A 365 19.87 -1.37 -30.82
C ASN A 365 19.96 -1.62 -29.32
N ALA A 366 20.60 -2.73 -28.92
CA ALA A 366 20.83 -3.08 -27.52
C ALA A 366 21.62 -2.00 -26.79
N ARG A 367 22.67 -1.47 -27.41
CA ARG A 367 23.50 -0.38 -26.88
C ARG A 367 22.68 0.88 -26.64
N ARG A 368 21.90 1.28 -27.64
CA ARG A 368 21.05 2.48 -27.54
C ARG A 368 20.03 2.36 -26.43
N HIS A 369 19.38 1.20 -26.33
CA HIS A 369 18.43 0.92 -25.26
C HIS A 369 19.12 0.94 -23.88
N ALA A 370 20.25 0.25 -23.74
CA ALA A 370 20.95 0.14 -22.46
C ALA A 370 21.44 1.49 -21.94
N LEU A 371 22.03 2.32 -22.80
CA LEU A 371 22.52 3.65 -22.41
C LEU A 371 21.39 4.63 -22.08
N ALA A 372 20.20 4.46 -22.67
CA ALA A 372 19.05 5.30 -22.37
C ALA A 372 18.31 4.87 -21.10
N ALA A 373 18.19 3.55 -20.85
CA ALA A 373 17.38 3.00 -19.77
C ALA A 373 18.14 2.82 -18.44
N HIS A 374 19.44 2.52 -18.47
CA HIS A 374 20.21 2.10 -17.29
C HIS A 374 21.23 3.14 -16.79
N SER A 375 20.94 4.43 -16.94
CA SER A 375 21.80 5.51 -16.42
C SER A 375 21.91 5.48 -14.90
N VAL A 376 23.15 5.50 -14.39
CA VAL A 376 23.43 5.47 -12.96
C VAL A 376 22.91 6.73 -12.26
N GLU A 377 23.07 7.88 -12.89
CA GLU A 377 22.63 9.19 -12.39
C GLU A 377 21.11 9.24 -12.25
N ARG A 378 20.38 8.79 -13.29
CA ARG A 378 18.91 8.75 -13.26
C ARG A 378 18.42 7.77 -12.21
N SER A 379 18.97 6.56 -12.15
CA SER A 379 18.61 5.59 -11.12
C SER A 379 18.89 6.14 -9.72
N ALA A 380 20.02 6.81 -9.47
CA ALA A 380 20.31 7.42 -8.17
C ALA A 380 19.28 8.50 -7.79
N ALA A 381 18.86 9.34 -8.73
CA ALA A 381 17.81 10.32 -8.52
C ALA A 381 16.47 9.66 -8.19
N ASP A 382 16.07 8.63 -8.94
CA ASP A 382 14.84 7.87 -8.70
C ASP A 382 14.84 7.18 -7.32
N TYR A 383 16.00 6.64 -6.90
CA TYR A 383 16.19 6.07 -5.57
C TYR A 383 15.93 7.12 -4.49
N LEU A 384 16.55 8.29 -4.59
CA LEU A 384 16.40 9.35 -3.60
C LEU A 384 14.98 9.91 -3.57
N ALA A 385 14.36 10.11 -4.73
CA ALA A 385 12.98 10.57 -4.84
C ALA A 385 12.03 9.61 -4.13
N PHE A 386 12.13 8.31 -4.43
CA PHE A 386 11.28 7.30 -3.81
C PHE A 386 11.55 7.13 -2.31
N ILE A 387 12.82 7.15 -1.88
CA ILE A 387 13.15 7.05 -0.45
C ILE A 387 12.61 8.28 0.31
N ASN A 388 12.69 9.48 -0.25
CA ASN A 388 12.10 10.68 0.35
C ASN A 388 10.57 10.56 0.49
N GLU A 389 9.89 10.07 -0.55
CA GLU A 389 8.45 9.80 -0.51
C GLU A 389 8.08 8.82 0.62
N VAL A 390 8.88 7.76 0.79
CA VAL A 390 8.67 6.76 1.85
C VAL A 390 8.95 7.33 3.23
N ALA A 391 10.03 8.08 3.38
CA ALA A 391 10.39 8.74 4.64
C ALA A 391 9.28 9.71 5.10
N ALA A 392 8.70 10.48 4.17
CA ALA A 392 7.58 11.38 4.45
C ALA A 392 6.30 10.65 4.95
N ARG A 393 6.13 9.35 4.62
CA ARG A 393 4.98 8.53 5.06
C ARG A 393 5.15 7.88 6.44
N ARG A 394 6.34 7.94 7.03
CA ARG A 394 6.68 7.26 8.31
C ARG A 394 5.72 7.56 9.47
N PRO A 395 5.18 8.78 9.68
CA PRO A 395 4.23 9.04 10.76
C PRO A 395 3.01 8.09 10.75
N ARG A 396 2.51 7.73 9.56
CA ARG A 396 1.37 6.81 9.39
C ARG A 396 1.74 5.37 9.68
N ARG A 397 2.93 4.94 9.26
CA ARG A 397 3.43 3.58 9.50
C ARG A 397 3.84 3.39 10.97
N ARG A 398 4.32 4.42 11.64
CA ARG A 398 4.63 4.42 13.08
C ARG A 398 3.39 4.19 13.94
N LEU A 399 2.24 4.77 13.57
CA LEU A 399 0.94 4.44 14.19
C LEU A 399 0.60 2.95 14.03
N VAL A 400 0.73 2.44 12.80
CA VAL A 400 0.48 1.04 12.45
C VAL A 400 1.40 0.06 13.21
N SER A 401 2.70 0.38 13.31
CA SER A 401 3.69 -0.42 14.03
C SER A 401 3.54 -0.30 15.54
N SER A 402 3.15 0.87 16.07
CA SER A 402 2.83 1.05 17.50
C SER A 402 1.65 0.19 17.91
N VAL A 403 0.59 0.16 17.11
CA VAL A 403 -0.58 -0.70 17.33
C VAL A 403 -0.19 -2.18 17.23
N SER A 404 0.61 -2.56 16.22
CA SER A 404 1.08 -3.94 16.05
C SER A 404 1.99 -4.41 17.19
N ASN A 405 2.89 -3.56 17.69
CA ASN A 405 3.83 -3.88 18.78
C ASN A 405 3.13 -3.96 20.15
N GLU A 406 2.15 -3.10 20.42
CA GLU A 406 1.32 -3.21 21.63
C GLU A 406 0.50 -4.51 21.62
N LEU A 407 -0.04 -4.91 20.47
CA LEU A 407 -0.77 -6.18 20.32
C LEU A 407 0.12 -7.41 20.55
N ALA A 408 1.38 -7.38 20.08
CA ALA A 408 2.37 -8.44 20.33
C ALA A 408 2.81 -8.52 21.81
N LEU A 409 3.00 -7.37 22.48
CA LEU A 409 3.34 -7.31 23.92
C LEU A 409 2.21 -7.81 24.83
N LEU A 410 0.97 -7.81 24.32
CA LEU A 410 -0.23 -8.31 25.00
C LEU A 410 -0.56 -9.77 24.64
N GLY A 411 0.36 -10.52 24.01
CA GLY A 411 0.21 -11.96 23.81
C GLY A 411 -0.77 -12.36 22.72
N VAL A 412 -1.12 -11.44 21.80
CA VAL A 412 -1.77 -11.80 20.52
C VAL A 412 -0.73 -12.54 19.66
N SER A 413 -0.95 -13.83 19.40
CA SER A 413 0.03 -14.70 18.75
C SER A 413 0.05 -14.56 17.22
N ASP A 414 1.10 -15.06 16.56
CA ASP A 414 1.30 -15.11 15.10
C ASP A 414 0.12 -15.73 14.31
N ALA A 415 -0.81 -16.45 14.96
CA ALA A 415 -2.01 -16.99 14.33
C ALA A 415 -3.01 -15.91 13.86
N ASP A 416 -2.93 -14.69 14.40
CA ASP A 416 -3.82 -13.55 14.10
C ASP A 416 -3.13 -12.47 13.23
N GLU A 417 -1.99 -12.80 12.60
CA GLU A 417 -1.16 -11.92 11.77
C GLU A 417 -1.95 -11.25 10.62
N SER A 418 -3.03 -11.88 10.13
CA SER A 418 -3.91 -11.34 9.08
C SER A 418 -4.80 -10.20 9.56
N VAL A 419 -5.28 -10.26 10.81
CA VAL A 419 -6.13 -9.22 11.43
C VAL A 419 -5.27 -8.02 11.82
N LEU A 420 -4.09 -8.27 12.40
CA LEU A 420 -3.10 -7.26 12.73
C LEU A 420 -2.67 -6.47 11.48
N ARG A 421 -2.39 -7.17 10.38
CA ARG A 421 -2.04 -6.54 9.10
C ARG A 421 -3.23 -5.90 8.39
N GLY A 422 -4.45 -6.40 8.57
CA GLY A 422 -5.67 -5.82 8.02
C GLY A 422 -5.97 -4.45 8.63
N VAL A 423 -6.04 -4.37 9.97
CA VAL A 423 -6.26 -3.10 10.69
C VAL A 423 -5.13 -2.09 10.41
N ALA A 424 -3.89 -2.56 10.37
CA ALA A 424 -2.72 -1.79 9.98
C ALA A 424 -2.79 -1.21 8.55
N ALA A 425 -3.15 -2.03 7.56
CA ALA A 425 -3.26 -1.62 6.17
C ALA A 425 -4.45 -0.68 5.95
N ASP A 426 -5.57 -0.92 6.64
CA ASP A 426 -6.75 -0.06 6.59
C ASP A 426 -6.46 1.31 7.20
N ILE A 427 -5.81 1.39 8.39
CA ILE A 427 -5.38 2.66 8.98
C ILE A 427 -4.39 3.41 8.07
N ALA A 428 -3.47 2.69 7.41
CA ALA A 428 -2.51 3.30 6.47
C ALA A 428 -3.18 3.81 5.19
N ALA A 429 -4.20 3.12 4.68
CA ALA A 429 -4.98 3.52 3.51
C ALA A 429 -5.93 4.70 3.79
N LEU A 430 -6.30 4.90 5.06
CA LEU A 430 -7.34 5.84 5.48
C LEU A 430 -6.79 7.13 6.13
N ALA A 431 -5.49 7.17 6.46
CA ALA A 431 -4.81 8.39 6.89
C ALA A 431 -4.59 9.35 5.70
N PRO A 432 -4.91 10.66 5.81
CA PRO A 432 -5.16 11.54 4.66
C PRO A 432 -3.97 11.65 3.68
N ALA A 433 -4.00 10.98 2.53
CA ALA A 433 -2.91 11.01 1.54
C ALA A 433 -2.59 12.38 0.92
N HIS A 434 -3.41 13.41 1.17
CA HIS A 434 -3.38 14.64 0.40
C HIS A 434 -3.37 15.84 1.36
N VAL A 435 -2.22 16.51 1.50
CA VAL A 435 -2.06 17.94 1.90
C VAL A 435 -0.60 18.40 1.99
N PHE A 436 0.42 17.53 1.89
CA PHE A 436 1.83 17.94 2.06
C PHE A 436 2.67 17.88 0.79
N GLU A 437 2.46 18.82 -0.12
CA GLU A 437 3.55 19.37 -0.92
C GLU A 437 3.52 20.89 -0.72
N GLY A 438 4.59 21.40 -0.12
CA GLY A 438 4.84 22.83 0.07
C GLY A 438 6.21 23.16 -0.48
N ASP A 439 6.20 24.16 -1.36
CA ASP A 439 7.30 24.94 -1.94
C ASP A 439 8.16 24.30 -3.04
N ALA A 440 7.94 24.86 -4.23
CA ALA A 440 8.63 24.59 -5.49
C ALA A 440 10.15 24.83 -5.41
N VAL A 441 10.91 23.92 -6.04
CA VAL A 441 12.26 24.21 -6.53
C VAL A 441 12.30 23.85 -8.02
N THR A 442 12.67 24.84 -8.81
CA THR A 442 12.69 24.86 -10.27
C THR A 442 13.85 24.09 -10.91
N SER A 443 13.65 23.74 -12.19
CA SER A 443 14.63 23.45 -13.27
C SER A 443 15.21 22.02 -13.29
N ASP A 444 15.51 21.36 -14.41
CA ASP A 444 15.47 21.69 -15.84
C ASP A 444 15.60 20.37 -16.66
N ASN A 445 14.95 20.31 -17.82
CA ASN A 445 15.25 19.53 -19.04
C ASN A 445 15.71 18.05 -19.04
N GLY A 446 15.00 17.23 -19.84
CA GLY A 446 15.66 16.46 -20.92
C GLY A 446 15.26 15.01 -21.19
N ASN A 447 14.31 14.83 -22.12
CA ASN A 447 14.17 13.75 -23.11
C ASN A 447 13.89 12.28 -22.68
N ALA A 448 12.63 11.88 -22.96
CA ALA A 448 12.14 10.86 -23.90
C ALA A 448 12.65 9.41 -23.85
N ALA A 449 11.72 8.48 -23.62
CA ALA A 449 11.78 7.06 -23.97
C ALA A 449 10.38 6.52 -24.34
N PRO A 450 10.28 5.44 -25.14
CA PRO A 450 9.29 5.32 -26.21
C PRO A 450 8.07 4.45 -25.91
N SER A 451 7.01 4.73 -26.67
CA SER A 451 5.73 4.03 -26.69
C SER A 451 5.83 2.59 -27.21
N ILE A 452 5.25 1.63 -26.47
CA ILE A 452 4.83 0.35 -27.02
C ILE A 452 3.30 0.38 -27.18
N MET A 453 2.87 0.11 -28.41
CA MET A 453 1.48 -0.10 -28.83
C MET A 453 1.08 -1.55 -28.55
N PRO A 454 -0.12 -1.83 -28.03
CA PRO A 454 -0.67 -3.18 -28.03
C PRO A 454 -1.15 -3.54 -29.45
N ALA A 455 -0.72 -4.70 -29.93
CA ALA A 455 -1.13 -5.28 -31.19
C ALA A 455 -2.64 -5.50 -31.23
N SER A 456 -3.25 -5.01 -32.30
CA SER A 456 -4.62 -5.27 -32.72
C SER A 456 -4.85 -6.76 -32.98
N ASN A 457 -5.99 -7.30 -32.52
CA ASN A 457 -6.67 -8.29 -33.34
C ASN A 457 -8.19 -8.20 -33.17
N ASN A 458 -8.82 -7.53 -34.12
CA ASN A 458 -10.24 -7.63 -34.41
C ASN A 458 -10.44 -8.73 -35.46
N GLY A 459 -11.47 -9.56 -35.29
CA GLY A 459 -12.28 -9.98 -36.43
C GLY A 459 -12.42 -11.48 -36.72
N ALA A 460 -13.67 -11.94 -36.51
CA ALA A 460 -14.45 -12.80 -37.41
C ALA A 460 -14.22 -14.34 -37.42
N GLY A 461 -15.17 -15.03 -36.77
CA GLY A 461 -16.17 -15.86 -37.45
C GLY A 461 -15.80 -17.30 -37.85
N ARG A 462 -16.55 -18.28 -37.33
CA ARG A 462 -17.36 -19.24 -38.12
C ARG A 462 -18.11 -20.25 -37.24
N GLN A 463 -19.34 -20.52 -37.65
CA GLN A 463 -20.22 -21.62 -37.24
C GLN A 463 -19.66 -22.99 -37.67
N THR A 464 -19.93 -24.02 -36.85
CA THR A 464 -20.31 -25.43 -37.14
C THR A 464 -20.39 -26.12 -35.77
N GLY A 465 -21.35 -26.94 -35.32
CA GLY A 465 -22.33 -27.81 -35.96
C GLY A 465 -22.19 -29.23 -35.36
N ALA A 466 -23.30 -29.81 -34.88
CA ALA A 466 -23.54 -31.19 -34.35
C ALA A 466 -23.09 -31.48 -32.90
N ALA A 467 -23.96 -31.74 -31.90
CA ALA A 467 -25.04 -32.73 -31.68
C ALA A 467 -24.56 -34.09 -31.14
N VAL A 468 -25.08 -34.51 -29.96
CA VAL A 468 -25.84 -35.77 -29.71
C VAL A 468 -26.05 -36.04 -28.19
N SER A 469 -27.35 -36.13 -27.82
CA SER A 469 -28.06 -36.90 -26.76
C SER A 469 -27.60 -36.91 -25.28
N GLY A 470 -28.48 -36.98 -24.26
CA GLY A 470 -29.93 -37.31 -24.20
C GLY A 470 -30.59 -36.75 -22.94
N ARG A 471 -31.87 -36.32 -23.02
CA ARG A 471 -33.11 -36.99 -22.52
C ARG A 471 -33.06 -37.28 -21.02
N THR A 472 -33.96 -36.74 -20.19
CA THR A 472 -35.45 -36.89 -20.15
C THR A 472 -36.10 -35.66 -19.47
N GLU A 473 -37.10 -34.99 -20.07
CA GLU A 473 -38.57 -35.17 -19.87
C GLU A 473 -39.03 -34.90 -18.40
N ALA A 474 -40.06 -34.11 -18.07
CA ALA A 474 -41.26 -33.66 -18.79
C ALA A 474 -41.90 -32.43 -18.05
N THR A 475 -42.32 -31.37 -18.77
CA THR A 475 -43.73 -30.91 -18.94
C THR A 475 -44.40 -30.20 -17.74
N THR A 476 -45.18 -29.11 -17.81
CA THR A 476 -45.65 -28.17 -18.85
C THR A 476 -46.56 -27.12 -18.15
N HIS A 477 -46.52 -25.88 -18.66
CA HIS A 477 -47.61 -24.88 -18.80
C HIS A 477 -48.27 -24.26 -17.54
N GLY A 478 -48.59 -22.96 -17.50
CA GLY A 478 -48.50 -21.91 -18.52
C GLY A 478 -49.01 -20.53 -18.04
N SER A 479 -48.56 -19.49 -18.77
CA SER A 479 -49.24 -18.23 -19.15
C SER A 479 -49.90 -17.31 -18.09
N ASN A 480 -49.26 -16.15 -17.84
CA ASN A 480 -49.68 -14.74 -18.12
C ASN A 480 -51.19 -14.38 -18.28
N PRO A 481 -51.66 -13.10 -18.14
CA PRO A 481 -50.95 -11.82 -17.84
C PRO A 481 -51.73 -10.78 -16.97
N SER A 482 -51.07 -9.63 -16.72
CA SER A 482 -51.56 -8.23 -16.68
C SER A 482 -52.84 -7.78 -15.92
N SER A 483 -52.60 -6.80 -15.03
CA SER A 483 -53.28 -5.49 -14.87
C SER A 483 -54.72 -5.38 -14.32
N VAL A 484 -54.86 -4.31 -13.52
CA VAL A 484 -56.04 -3.44 -13.24
C VAL A 484 -56.47 -3.44 -11.78
N ALA A 485 -56.63 -2.20 -11.32
CA ALA A 485 -56.82 -1.72 -9.98
C ALA A 485 -58.26 -1.84 -9.43
N ALA A 486 -58.33 -1.55 -8.13
CA ALA A 486 -59.47 -1.04 -7.35
C ALA A 486 -60.50 -2.05 -6.82
N GLY A 487 -60.63 -2.07 -5.48
CA GLY A 487 -61.73 -2.73 -4.77
C GLY A 487 -61.50 -2.82 -3.26
N ASN A 488 -62.01 -1.83 -2.54
CA ASN A 488 -62.01 -1.70 -1.08
C ASN A 488 -62.56 -2.93 -0.32
N GLY A 489 -61.98 -3.19 0.86
CA GLY A 489 -62.55 -4.03 1.91
C GLY A 489 -62.11 -3.54 3.30
N SER A 490 -63.05 -2.92 4.01
CA SER A 490 -63.03 -2.36 5.38
C SER A 490 -62.34 -3.25 6.44
N ALA A 491 -61.41 -2.69 7.23
CA ALA A 491 -61.62 -2.10 8.57
C ALA A 491 -62.02 -3.09 9.68
N ALA A 492 -61.04 -3.45 10.52
CA ALA A 492 -61.25 -3.80 11.93
C ALA A 492 -60.29 -2.93 12.76
N GLY A 493 -60.87 -2.17 13.69
CA GLY A 493 -60.26 -0.98 14.29
C GLY A 493 -59.26 -1.24 15.41
N ILE A 494 -58.33 -0.30 15.55
CA ILE A 494 -57.57 -0.06 16.77
C ILE A 494 -58.02 1.30 17.30
N LYS A 495 -58.55 1.28 18.54
CA LYS A 495 -59.05 2.45 19.26
C LYS A 495 -57.95 3.49 19.43
N ALA A 496 -58.28 4.74 19.10
CA ALA A 496 -57.51 5.92 19.45
C ALA A 496 -57.43 6.08 20.97
N ALA A 497 -56.20 6.18 21.50
CA ALA A 497 -55.94 6.78 22.81
C ALA A 497 -55.57 8.25 22.58
N THR A 498 -56.25 9.14 23.30
CA THR A 498 -55.96 10.58 23.37
C THR A 498 -54.58 10.88 23.99
N PRO A 499 -53.95 12.00 23.65
CA PRO A 499 -52.51 12.22 23.86
C PRO A 499 -52.22 12.67 25.29
N SER A 500 -51.48 11.86 26.04
CA SER A 500 -50.72 12.31 27.21
C SER A 500 -49.29 12.62 26.77
N SER A 501 -48.85 13.87 26.98
CA SER A 501 -47.46 14.39 27.01
C SER A 501 -46.35 13.54 26.36
N THR A 502 -45.71 14.08 25.32
CA THR A 502 -44.61 13.54 24.52
C THR A 502 -43.58 12.67 25.29
N PRO A 503 -43.14 11.53 24.72
CA PRO A 503 -42.47 10.42 25.44
C PRO A 503 -40.97 10.64 25.55
N ALA A 504 -40.36 10.33 26.70
CA ALA A 504 -38.90 10.47 26.86
C ALA A 504 -38.19 9.48 25.93
N GLY A 505 -37.50 9.97 24.90
CA GLY A 505 -36.73 9.18 23.91
C GLY A 505 -35.42 8.59 24.45
N ARG A 506 -35.35 8.40 25.78
CA ARG A 506 -34.25 7.84 26.57
C ARG A 506 -34.82 7.18 27.83
N LEU A 507 -34.01 6.42 28.57
CA LEU A 507 -34.47 5.82 29.83
C LEU A 507 -34.78 6.89 30.91
N PRO A 508 -35.83 6.68 31.72
CA PRO A 508 -36.19 7.63 32.77
C PRO A 508 -35.13 7.64 33.89
N LYS A 509 -34.81 8.84 34.35
CA LYS A 509 -33.92 9.08 35.50
C LYS A 509 -34.53 8.49 36.80
N ILE A 510 -33.66 8.08 37.72
CA ILE A 510 -34.05 7.68 39.08
C ILE A 510 -34.16 8.95 39.94
N GLU A 511 -35.31 9.14 40.59
CA GLU A 511 -35.54 10.30 41.46
C GLU A 511 -34.56 10.32 42.65
N GLY A 512 -34.10 11.52 43.02
CA GLY A 512 -33.22 11.72 44.18
C GLY A 512 -31.74 11.35 43.95
N VAL A 513 -31.34 11.04 42.70
CA VAL A 513 -29.94 10.82 42.33
C VAL A 513 -29.31 12.09 41.76
N ASP A 514 -28.19 12.51 42.36
CA ASP A 514 -27.33 13.56 41.84
C ASP A 514 -26.31 12.94 40.88
N TYR A 515 -26.69 12.83 39.61
CA TYR A 515 -25.91 12.19 38.57
C TYR A 515 -24.62 12.95 38.25
N LYS A 516 -24.65 14.28 38.25
CA LYS A 516 -23.44 15.11 38.05
C LYS A 516 -22.40 14.87 39.11
N ARG A 517 -22.79 14.86 40.39
CA ARG A 517 -21.85 14.55 41.47
C ARG A 517 -21.31 13.13 41.36
N ALA A 518 -22.17 12.17 40.99
CA ALA A 518 -21.74 10.79 40.79
C ALA A 518 -20.75 10.63 39.63
N ALA A 519 -20.91 11.38 38.53
CA ALA A 519 -19.96 11.39 37.42
C ALA A 519 -18.60 11.96 37.85
N VAL A 520 -18.58 13.04 38.64
CA VAL A 520 -17.34 13.60 39.20
C VAL A 520 -16.61 12.58 40.08
N GLU A 521 -17.35 11.91 40.97
CA GLU A 521 -16.82 10.94 41.95
C GLU A 521 -16.67 9.51 41.38
N TYR A 522 -16.97 9.28 40.09
CA TYR A 522 -17.13 7.95 39.50
C TYR A 522 -15.91 7.06 39.71
N LEU A 523 -14.71 7.56 39.39
CA LEU A 523 -13.49 6.77 39.50
C LEU A 523 -13.24 6.28 40.93
N GLY A 524 -13.54 7.11 41.94
CA GLY A 524 -13.37 6.77 43.35
C GLY A 524 -14.31 5.66 43.86
N ARG A 525 -15.41 5.40 43.15
CA ARG A 525 -16.41 4.38 43.50
C ARG A 525 -16.18 3.04 42.80
N LEU A 526 -15.30 3.00 41.80
CA LEU A 526 -14.98 1.78 41.07
C LEU A 526 -14.09 0.84 41.89
N SER A 527 -14.29 -0.46 41.70
CA SER A 527 -13.37 -1.49 42.20
C SER A 527 -11.96 -1.27 41.63
N GLU A 528 -10.94 -1.81 42.31
CA GLU A 528 -9.57 -1.75 41.81
C GLU A 528 -9.42 -2.35 40.41
N GLU A 529 -10.12 -3.45 40.14
CA GLU A 529 -10.17 -4.10 38.83
C GLU A 529 -10.73 -3.15 37.75
N ARG A 530 -11.87 -2.49 38.00
CA ARG A 530 -12.49 -1.57 37.02
C ARG A 530 -11.65 -0.30 36.81
N ARG A 531 -11.01 0.22 37.86
CA ARG A 531 -10.05 1.35 37.73
C ARG A 531 -8.84 0.96 36.89
N HIS A 532 -8.34 -0.26 37.08
CA HIS A 532 -7.25 -0.78 36.27
C HIS A 532 -7.67 -0.95 34.80
N HIS A 533 -8.86 -1.51 34.54
CA HIS A 533 -9.41 -1.62 33.19
C HIS A 533 -9.52 -0.26 32.48
N LEU A 534 -10.05 0.77 33.13
CA LEU A 534 -10.12 2.12 32.55
C LEU A 534 -8.72 2.65 32.16
N ARG A 535 -7.72 2.42 33.01
CA ARG A 535 -6.33 2.81 32.72
C ARG A 535 -5.76 2.09 31.51
N THR A 536 -6.11 0.82 31.30
CA THR A 536 -5.55 -0.01 30.22
C THR A 536 -6.35 0.00 28.92
N LYS A 537 -7.55 0.61 28.87
CA LYS A 537 -8.36 0.74 27.64
C LYS A 537 -7.51 1.19 26.41
N PRO A 538 -7.75 0.69 25.20
CA PRO A 538 -8.75 -0.29 24.82
C PRO A 538 -8.38 -1.74 25.19
N PHE A 539 -7.27 -1.97 25.89
CA PHE A 539 -6.76 -3.31 26.23
C PHE A 539 -7.29 -3.82 27.58
N TYR A 540 -7.69 -5.10 27.65
CA TYR A 540 -8.08 -5.77 28.89
C TYR A 540 -6.85 -6.29 29.66
N ASN A 541 -6.94 -6.32 30.99
CA ASN A 541 -5.92 -6.94 31.84
C ASN A 541 -5.98 -8.47 31.72
N LEU A 542 -5.19 -9.04 30.83
CA LEU A 542 -5.06 -10.47 30.60
C LEU A 542 -4.67 -11.25 31.88
N ALA A 543 -4.06 -10.61 32.87
CA ALA A 543 -3.62 -11.26 34.10
C ALA A 543 -4.78 -11.63 35.06
N ASN A 544 -5.94 -10.95 34.98
CA ASN A 544 -7.09 -11.16 35.89
C ASN A 544 -8.38 -11.57 35.13
N ARG A 545 -8.24 -12.33 34.05
CA ARG A 545 -9.36 -12.74 33.18
C ARG A 545 -10.35 -13.65 33.94
N PRO A 546 -11.68 -13.35 33.93
CA PRO A 546 -12.69 -14.30 34.40
C PRO A 546 -12.59 -15.63 33.64
N ALA A 547 -12.75 -16.76 34.32
CA ALA A 547 -12.49 -18.09 33.76
C ALA A 547 -13.26 -18.38 32.45
N LYS A 548 -14.44 -17.78 32.27
CA LYS A 548 -15.28 -17.93 31.07
C LYS A 548 -14.69 -17.36 29.77
N TYR A 549 -13.65 -16.52 29.85
CA TYR A 549 -13.02 -15.92 28.67
C TYR A 549 -11.60 -16.44 28.42
N LYS A 550 -11.03 -17.32 29.24
CA LYS A 550 -9.68 -17.87 28.97
C LYS A 550 -9.69 -18.77 27.72
N GLY A 551 -9.00 -18.35 26.65
CA GLY A 551 -8.72 -19.21 25.48
C GLY A 551 -8.99 -18.55 24.13
N ASP A 552 -9.82 -17.50 24.10
CA ASP A 552 -10.06 -16.71 22.89
C ASP A 552 -9.01 -15.58 22.81
N GLY A 553 -8.57 -15.22 21.60
CA GLY A 553 -7.60 -14.14 21.33
C GLY A 553 -8.06 -12.75 21.81
N MET A 554 -7.98 -11.73 20.96
CA MET A 554 -8.55 -10.40 21.28
C MET A 554 -9.98 -10.55 21.82
N ASP A 555 -10.30 -10.00 23.00
CA ASP A 555 -11.69 -10.03 23.49
C ASP A 555 -12.60 -9.14 22.63
N GLU A 556 -13.90 -9.43 22.68
CA GLU A 556 -14.91 -8.78 21.84
C GLU A 556 -14.95 -7.25 22.05
N ASP A 557 -14.69 -6.80 23.28
CA ASP A 557 -14.65 -5.38 23.63
C ASP A 557 -13.44 -4.68 23.01
N MET A 558 -12.23 -5.22 23.15
CA MET A 558 -11.03 -4.63 22.55
C MET A 558 -11.17 -4.56 21.02
N ARG A 559 -11.69 -5.62 20.39
CA ARG A 559 -11.99 -5.63 18.94
C ARG A 559 -12.95 -4.49 18.58
N ARG A 560 -14.04 -4.32 19.34
CA ARG A 560 -15.02 -3.25 19.13
C ARG A 560 -14.37 -1.87 19.20
N HIS A 561 -13.58 -1.57 20.24
CA HIS A 561 -12.94 -0.26 20.41
C HIS A 561 -12.03 0.11 19.23
N PHE A 562 -11.24 -0.82 18.72
CA PHE A 562 -10.37 -0.58 17.55
C PHE A 562 -11.17 -0.38 16.27
N CYS A 563 -12.22 -1.17 16.06
CA CYS A 563 -13.14 -0.95 14.94
C CYS A 563 -13.77 0.44 15.04
N ASP A 564 -14.33 0.79 16.20
CA ASP A 564 -14.95 2.09 16.43
C ASP A 564 -13.97 3.25 16.14
N PHE A 565 -12.72 3.14 16.61
CA PHE A 565 -11.66 4.10 16.30
C PHE A 565 -11.41 4.27 14.79
N ALA A 566 -11.24 3.16 14.07
CA ALA A 566 -11.03 3.20 12.62
C ALA A 566 -12.20 3.91 11.92
N ASN A 567 -13.42 3.65 12.35
CA ASN A 567 -14.63 4.23 11.75
C ASN A 567 -14.69 5.71 11.91
N MET A 568 -14.37 6.17 13.12
CA MET A 568 -14.33 7.58 13.41
C MET A 568 -13.24 8.25 12.57
N ALA A 569 -12.04 7.66 12.47
CA ALA A 569 -10.97 8.20 11.64
C ALA A 569 -11.39 8.33 10.16
N VAL A 570 -12.03 7.29 9.59
CA VAL A 570 -12.53 7.27 8.21
C VAL A 570 -13.66 8.27 8.00
N ALA A 571 -14.63 8.28 8.90
CA ALA A 571 -15.80 9.13 8.79
C ALA A 571 -15.46 10.61 8.94
N LEU A 572 -14.47 10.92 9.79
CA LEU A 572 -13.96 12.26 9.97
C LEU A 572 -13.11 12.70 8.77
N ALA A 573 -12.15 11.88 8.31
CA ALA A 573 -11.29 12.18 7.16
C ALA A 573 -10.79 13.64 7.16
N LEU A 574 -10.32 14.11 8.31
CA LEU A 574 -9.91 15.48 8.54
C LEU A 574 -8.49 15.71 8.02
N PRO A 575 -8.15 16.93 7.58
CA PRO A 575 -6.77 17.28 7.30
C PRO A 575 -5.86 17.12 8.53
N ASP A 576 -4.60 16.79 8.32
CA ASP A 576 -3.59 16.76 9.38
C ASP A 576 -3.51 18.09 10.15
N GLY A 577 -3.26 18.00 11.47
CA GLY A 577 -3.27 19.17 12.35
C GLY A 577 -4.65 19.74 12.66
N SER A 578 -5.74 19.16 12.13
CA SER A 578 -7.11 19.55 12.51
C SER A 578 -7.31 19.43 14.02
N ARG A 579 -8.11 20.35 14.56
CA ARG A 579 -8.46 20.37 15.98
C ARG A 579 -9.67 19.49 16.25
N VAL A 580 -9.49 18.50 17.11
CA VAL A 580 -10.52 17.54 17.50
C VAL A 580 -10.82 17.69 18.99
N LEU A 581 -12.10 17.84 19.33
CA LEU A 581 -12.57 17.81 20.70
C LEU A 581 -13.17 16.43 21.03
N ASP A 582 -12.65 15.77 22.05
CA ASP A 582 -13.19 14.52 22.61
C ASP A 582 -14.01 14.85 23.87
N VAL A 583 -15.33 14.69 23.79
CA VAL A 583 -16.30 15.09 24.83
C VAL A 583 -16.68 13.91 25.69
N GLY A 584 -16.36 13.98 26.99
CA GLY A 584 -16.44 12.84 27.89
C GLY A 584 -15.29 11.88 27.63
N CYS A 585 -14.06 12.41 27.56
CA CYS A 585 -12.89 11.65 27.10
C CYS A 585 -12.49 10.47 28.03
N GLY A 586 -13.05 10.41 29.24
CA GLY A 586 -12.85 9.30 30.17
C GLY A 586 -11.37 9.09 30.50
N SER A 587 -10.82 7.92 30.18
CA SER A 587 -9.40 7.62 30.42
C SER A 587 -8.44 8.16 29.35
N GLY A 588 -8.94 8.86 28.33
CA GLY A 588 -8.15 9.53 27.30
C GLY A 588 -7.58 8.62 26.23
N TRP A 589 -8.00 7.36 26.17
CA TRP A 589 -7.47 6.39 25.18
C TRP A 589 -7.77 6.82 23.75
N LEU A 590 -9.00 7.27 23.47
CA LEU A 590 -9.41 7.69 22.15
C LEU A 590 -8.68 8.97 21.74
N SER A 591 -8.60 9.93 22.67
CA SER A 591 -7.85 11.17 22.52
C SER A 591 -6.37 10.92 22.15
N GLU A 592 -5.70 10.00 22.86
CA GLU A 592 -4.31 9.60 22.58
C GLU A 592 -4.16 9.05 21.16
N TYR A 593 -5.06 8.16 20.75
CA TYR A 593 -5.01 7.52 19.44
C TYR A 593 -5.28 8.50 18.29
N PHE A 594 -6.20 9.46 18.46
CA PHE A 594 -6.36 10.56 17.51
C PHE A 594 -5.15 11.51 17.47
N ALA A 595 -4.50 11.77 18.60
CA ALA A 595 -3.28 12.57 18.62
C ALA A 595 -2.13 11.86 17.89
N ARG A 596 -2.05 10.52 17.97
CA ARG A 596 -1.10 9.69 17.21
C ARG A 596 -1.39 9.69 15.70
N LEU A 597 -2.62 10.00 15.27
CA LEU A 597 -2.96 10.26 13.86
C LEU A 597 -2.51 11.66 13.37
N GLY A 598 -1.91 12.48 14.24
CA GLY A 598 -1.40 13.82 13.90
C GLY A 598 -2.38 14.97 14.17
N TYR A 599 -3.56 14.69 14.72
CA TYR A 599 -4.54 15.71 15.11
C TYR A 599 -4.10 16.47 16.36
N GLU A 600 -4.60 17.70 16.51
CA GLU A 600 -4.53 18.44 17.76
C GLU A 600 -5.78 18.12 18.59
N VAL A 601 -5.60 17.33 19.64
CA VAL A 601 -6.71 16.79 20.42
C VAL A 601 -6.85 17.51 21.76
N ARG A 602 -8.08 17.94 22.05
CA ARG A 602 -8.50 18.38 23.38
C ARG A 602 -9.52 17.37 23.92
N GLY A 603 -9.20 16.70 25.02
CA GLY A 603 -10.17 15.91 25.78
C GLY A 603 -10.79 16.74 26.90
N ILE A 604 -12.10 16.63 27.08
CA ILE A 604 -12.81 17.19 28.24
C ILE A 604 -13.60 16.12 28.98
N ASP A 605 -13.58 16.21 30.30
CA ASP A 605 -14.40 15.37 31.19
C ASP A 605 -14.81 16.17 32.43
N ILE A 606 -15.94 15.83 33.06
CA ILE A 606 -16.39 16.48 34.28
C ILE A 606 -15.60 16.01 35.51
N SER A 607 -15.01 14.81 35.46
CA SER A 607 -14.26 14.22 36.56
C SER A 607 -12.78 14.66 36.56
N PRO A 608 -12.31 15.35 37.62
CA PRO A 608 -10.89 15.67 37.76
C PRO A 608 -9.97 14.46 37.75
N ASP A 609 -10.41 13.33 38.32
CA ASP A 609 -9.60 12.12 38.41
C ASP A 609 -9.41 11.43 37.06
N LEU A 610 -10.43 11.45 36.19
CA LEU A 610 -10.35 10.94 34.83
C LEU A 610 -9.46 11.82 33.93
N VAL A 611 -9.55 13.14 34.09
CA VAL A 611 -8.65 14.09 33.41
C VAL A 611 -7.20 13.86 33.82
N GLU A 612 -6.93 13.64 35.11
CA GLU A 612 -5.57 13.35 35.57
C GLU A 612 -5.07 12.00 35.04
N MET A 613 -5.92 10.97 35.04
CA MET A 613 -5.61 9.68 34.41
C MET A 613 -5.26 9.83 32.92
N SER A 614 -5.98 10.67 32.19
CA SER A 614 -5.74 10.94 30.78
C SER A 614 -4.42 11.66 30.53
N ARG A 615 -4.06 12.61 31.41
CA ARG A 615 -2.74 13.27 31.39
C ARG A 615 -1.63 12.28 31.67
N GLU A 616 -1.79 11.43 32.69
CA GLU A 616 -0.83 10.38 33.00
C GLU A 616 -0.65 9.41 31.83
N ARG A 617 -1.73 9.01 31.16
CA ARG A 617 -1.70 8.15 29.97
C ARG A 617 -0.81 8.75 28.90
N VAL A 618 -1.08 9.98 28.48
CA VAL A 618 -0.31 10.64 27.41
C VAL A 618 1.14 10.91 27.85
N ALA A 619 1.37 11.23 29.13
CA ALA A 619 2.72 11.44 29.66
C ALA A 619 3.54 10.15 29.77
N ARG A 620 2.90 8.98 29.91
CA ARG A 620 3.54 7.66 29.98
C ARG A 620 3.89 7.09 28.61
N VAL A 621 3.37 7.65 27.53
CA VAL A 621 3.83 7.32 26.17
C VAL A 621 5.30 7.75 26.12
N PRO A 622 6.27 6.81 26.07
CA PRO A 622 7.66 7.17 26.29
C PRO A 622 8.13 8.06 25.13
N TYR A 623 8.63 9.25 25.47
CA TYR A 623 9.40 10.05 24.51
C TYR A 623 10.62 9.21 24.09
N GLY A 624 10.66 8.76 22.83
CA GLY A 624 11.79 7.99 22.30
C GLY A 624 11.55 6.50 22.00
N VAL A 625 10.31 6.04 21.85
CA VAL A 625 10.04 4.79 21.07
C VAL A 625 9.81 5.12 19.58
N ASP A 626 9.62 6.40 19.26
CA ASP A 626 9.11 6.88 17.98
C ASP A 626 9.69 8.22 17.49
N HIS A 627 10.80 8.70 18.11
CA HIS A 627 11.55 9.94 17.79
C HIS A 627 10.91 10.82 16.69
N GLU A 628 10.20 11.90 17.05
CA GLU A 628 10.26 13.22 16.37
C GLU A 628 9.06 14.17 16.58
N THR A 629 7.97 13.82 17.28
CA THR A 629 6.92 14.84 17.58
C THR A 629 6.20 14.59 18.91
N PRO A 630 6.13 15.58 19.83
CA PRO A 630 5.26 15.49 21.00
C PRO A 630 3.80 15.31 20.58
N LEU A 631 3.07 14.40 21.22
CA LEU A 631 1.63 14.26 21.01
C LEU A 631 0.94 15.60 21.35
N ARG A 632 0.21 16.17 20.38
CA ARG A 632 -0.61 17.37 20.58
C ARG A 632 -1.93 16.98 21.23
N CYS A 633 -1.87 16.54 22.48
CA CYS A 633 -3.03 16.06 23.23
C CYS A 633 -3.10 16.76 24.60
N THR A 634 -4.22 17.41 24.90
CA THR A 634 -4.41 18.18 26.13
C THR A 634 -5.74 17.83 26.77
N PHE A 635 -5.82 17.93 28.11
CA PHE A 635 -7.02 17.53 28.86
C PHE A 635 -7.45 18.60 29.86
N GLN A 636 -8.77 18.84 29.94
CA GLN A 636 -9.37 19.86 30.80
C GLN A 636 -10.61 19.33 31.52
N VAL A 637 -10.73 19.67 32.81
CA VAL A 637 -11.97 19.47 33.55
C VAL A 637 -13.00 20.49 33.07
N HIS A 638 -14.13 20.03 32.53
CA HIS A 638 -15.16 20.92 31.98
C HIS A 638 -16.56 20.29 32.07
N ASP A 639 -17.54 21.06 32.55
CA ASP A 639 -18.96 20.69 32.52
C ASP A 639 -19.58 21.21 31.22
N ILE A 640 -19.65 20.35 30.21
CA ILE A 640 -20.17 20.70 28.88
C ILE A 640 -21.67 21.03 28.89
N GLU A 641 -22.44 20.63 29.90
CA GLU A 641 -23.85 21.03 30.01
C GLU A 641 -24.02 22.50 30.41
N ARG A 642 -23.03 23.08 31.12
CA ARG A 642 -23.12 24.48 31.58
C ARG A 642 -22.79 25.49 30.50
N ALA A 643 -21.72 25.26 29.75
CA ALA A 643 -21.24 26.20 28.74
C ALA A 643 -20.36 25.51 27.68
N PRO A 644 -20.30 26.04 26.45
CA PRO A 644 -19.30 25.61 25.48
C PRO A 644 -17.91 26.09 25.91
N LEU A 645 -16.86 25.51 25.32
CA LEU A 645 -15.52 26.11 25.34
C LEU A 645 -15.51 27.38 24.47
N ALA A 646 -14.57 28.29 24.74
CA ALA A 646 -14.38 29.49 23.93
C ALA A 646 -13.79 29.19 22.54
N GLU A 647 -13.08 28.06 22.43
CA GLU A 647 -12.43 27.61 21.21
C GLU A 647 -13.43 26.91 20.28
N ARG A 648 -13.12 26.92 18.98
CA ARG A 648 -13.84 26.13 17.98
C ARG A 648 -13.05 24.86 17.64
N PHE A 649 -13.65 23.90 16.97
CA PHE A 649 -12.95 22.70 16.53
C PHE A 649 -13.35 22.38 15.08
N ASP A 650 -12.52 21.63 14.38
CA ASP A 650 -12.84 21.12 13.04
C ASP A 650 -13.76 19.90 13.17
N ALA A 651 -13.55 19.10 14.22
CA ALA A 651 -14.46 18.04 14.61
C ALA A 651 -14.65 17.91 16.13
N VAL A 652 -15.80 17.38 16.49
CA VAL A 652 -16.14 16.95 17.85
C VAL A 652 -16.48 15.46 17.81
N VAL A 653 -15.96 14.70 18.76
CA VAL A 653 -16.28 13.29 18.97
C VAL A 653 -16.98 13.14 20.31
N CYS A 654 -18.11 12.46 20.29
CA CYS A 654 -18.85 12.02 21.47
C CYS A 654 -18.91 10.50 21.41
N TYR A 655 -17.92 9.84 22.02
CA TYR A 655 -17.78 8.39 21.99
C TYR A 655 -18.27 7.81 23.32
N ASP A 656 -19.40 7.12 23.28
CA ASP A 656 -19.97 6.37 24.41
C ASP A 656 -20.08 7.23 25.68
N SER A 657 -20.61 8.46 25.52
CA SER A 657 -20.59 9.47 26.60
C SER A 657 -21.87 10.30 26.72
N LEU A 658 -22.65 10.48 25.65
CA LEU A 658 -23.84 11.32 25.62
C LEU A 658 -24.92 10.81 26.58
N HIS A 659 -25.05 9.49 26.72
CA HIS A 659 -26.02 8.86 27.62
C HIS A 659 -25.79 9.15 29.10
N HIS A 660 -24.60 9.65 29.48
CA HIS A 660 -24.27 10.08 30.84
C HIS A 660 -24.72 11.50 31.18
N PHE A 661 -25.02 12.36 30.19
CA PHE A 661 -25.42 13.74 30.45
C PHE A 661 -26.89 13.86 30.86
N GLU A 662 -27.15 14.80 31.76
CA GLU A 662 -28.48 15.08 32.28
C GLU A 662 -29.33 15.96 31.35
N ASP A 663 -28.69 16.83 30.59
CA ASP A 663 -29.29 17.74 29.61
C ASP A 663 -28.59 17.61 28.25
N GLU A 664 -28.92 16.55 27.52
CA GLU A 664 -28.35 16.27 26.19
C GLU A 664 -28.64 17.40 25.17
N ARG A 665 -29.71 18.17 25.39
CA ARG A 665 -30.06 19.33 24.56
C ARG A 665 -29.07 20.47 24.76
N ALA A 666 -28.72 20.78 26.00
CA ALA A 666 -27.67 21.73 26.29
C ALA A 666 -26.32 21.27 25.72
N VAL A 667 -25.98 19.98 25.84
CA VAL A 667 -24.74 19.42 25.28
C VAL A 667 -24.69 19.62 23.77
N VAL A 668 -25.66 19.08 23.01
CA VAL A 668 -25.65 19.18 21.54
C VAL A 668 -25.66 20.64 21.06
N ARG A 669 -26.38 21.54 21.76
CA ARG A 669 -26.33 22.99 21.50
C ARG A 669 -24.93 23.56 21.69
N HIS A 670 -24.21 23.16 22.74
CA HIS A 670 -22.83 23.61 22.98
C HIS A 670 -21.84 22.99 22.00
N LEU A 671 -22.01 21.72 21.60
CA LEU A 671 -21.21 21.10 20.54
C LEU A 671 -21.38 21.86 19.23
N ALA A 672 -22.63 22.21 18.87
CA ALA A 672 -22.91 23.05 17.72
C ALA A 672 -22.18 24.40 17.82
N ALA A 673 -22.22 25.08 18.96
CA ALA A 673 -21.55 26.37 19.13
C ALA A 673 -20.02 26.31 18.93
N MET A 674 -19.40 25.16 19.22
CA MET A 674 -17.96 24.93 19.05
C MET A 674 -17.56 24.47 17.65
N LEU A 675 -18.52 24.10 16.79
CA LEU A 675 -18.26 23.73 15.39
C LEU A 675 -18.63 24.88 14.44
N PRO A 676 -17.79 25.21 13.43
CA PRO A 676 -18.23 26.03 12.31
C PRO A 676 -19.22 25.26 11.44
N VAL A 677 -19.98 25.96 10.58
CA VAL A 677 -20.64 25.28 9.44
C VAL A 677 -19.55 24.59 8.60
N GLY A 678 -19.79 23.34 8.22
CA GLY A 678 -18.77 22.46 7.64
C GLY A 678 -18.04 21.60 8.67
N GLY A 679 -18.09 21.94 9.96
CA GLY A 679 -17.52 21.11 11.03
C GLY A 679 -18.23 19.76 11.19
N GLN A 680 -17.50 18.76 11.68
CA GLN A 680 -18.00 17.40 11.83
C GLN A 680 -18.27 17.04 13.28
N LEU A 681 -19.35 16.29 13.51
CA LEU A 681 -19.67 15.70 14.80
C LEU A 681 -19.79 14.20 14.60
N PHE A 682 -19.00 13.41 15.33
CA PHE A 682 -19.18 11.97 15.40
C PHE A 682 -19.83 11.59 16.71
N ILE A 683 -20.90 10.80 16.65
CA ILE A 683 -21.58 10.25 17.83
C ILE A 683 -21.58 8.73 17.72
N LEU A 684 -21.09 8.09 18.78
CA LEU A 684 -21.26 6.67 19.02
C LEU A 684 -22.01 6.49 20.34
N GLU A 685 -23.24 5.99 20.29
CA GLU A 685 -24.09 5.86 21.48
C GLU A 685 -24.87 4.55 21.48
N GLY A 686 -25.11 3.99 22.66
CA GLY A 686 -26.00 2.83 22.79
C GLY A 686 -27.42 3.13 22.30
N GLU A 687 -28.04 2.14 21.67
CA GLU A 687 -29.46 2.14 21.36
C GLU A 687 -30.28 1.80 22.60
N ARG A 688 -31.37 2.52 22.80
CA ARG A 688 -32.28 2.25 23.91
C ARG A 688 -32.82 0.82 23.81
N PRO A 689 -32.62 -0.03 24.83
CA PRO A 689 -33.14 -1.38 24.80
C PRO A 689 -34.68 -1.39 24.87
N PRO A 690 -35.34 -2.43 24.35
CA PRO A 690 -36.79 -2.56 24.40
C PRO A 690 -37.32 -2.47 25.85
N ALA A 691 -38.47 -1.84 26.03
CA ALA A 691 -39.08 -1.68 27.34
C ALA A 691 -39.36 -3.05 28.00
N GLY A 692 -38.90 -3.25 29.23
CA GLY A 692 -39.03 -4.48 30.00
C GLY A 692 -38.06 -5.60 29.62
N SER A 693 -37.05 -5.32 28.78
CA SER A 693 -35.99 -6.29 28.45
C SER A 693 -34.97 -6.45 29.58
N GLU A 694 -34.24 -7.57 29.57
CA GLU A 694 -33.14 -7.82 30.52
C GLU A 694 -32.09 -6.70 30.48
N SER A 695 -31.73 -6.22 29.28
CA SER A 695 -30.79 -5.11 29.10
C SER A 695 -31.29 -3.78 29.67
N GLU A 696 -32.60 -3.51 29.69
CA GLU A 696 -33.12 -2.32 30.37
C GLU A 696 -32.95 -2.45 31.90
N GLU A 697 -33.22 -3.62 32.47
CA GLU A 697 -33.08 -3.83 33.91
C GLU A 697 -31.60 -3.76 34.33
N GLU A 698 -30.68 -4.32 33.54
CA GLU A 698 -29.23 -4.20 33.76
C GLU A 698 -28.79 -2.74 33.82
N LEU A 699 -29.20 -1.89 32.87
CA LEU A 699 -28.89 -0.46 32.90
C LEU A 699 -29.46 0.23 34.16
N ARG A 700 -30.67 -0.15 34.58
CA ARG A 700 -31.27 0.36 35.83
C ARG A 700 -30.51 -0.08 37.07
N GLU A 701 -30.03 -1.32 37.11
CA GLU A 701 -29.17 -1.81 38.19
C GLU A 701 -27.86 -1.04 38.26
N VAL A 702 -27.19 -0.81 37.12
CA VAL A 702 -25.97 0.01 37.06
C VAL A 702 -26.24 1.44 37.55
N MET A 703 -27.35 2.05 37.14
CA MET A 703 -27.75 3.37 37.66
C MET A 703 -28.00 3.36 39.17
N ARG A 704 -28.56 2.28 39.75
CA ARG A 704 -28.77 2.17 41.20
C ARG A 704 -27.44 1.96 41.94
N GLU A 705 -26.56 1.14 41.40
CA GLU A 705 -25.27 0.78 42.01
C GLU A 705 -24.27 1.94 41.96
N PHE A 706 -24.01 2.50 40.78
CA PHE A 706 -22.97 3.53 40.59
C PHE A 706 -23.49 4.94 40.71
N ARG A 707 -24.82 5.12 40.62
CA ARG A 707 -25.50 6.43 40.60
C ARG A 707 -25.09 7.28 39.40
N THR A 708 -24.45 6.70 38.38
CA THR A 708 -24.20 7.30 37.06
C THR A 708 -25.42 7.14 36.19
N LEU A 709 -25.60 8.04 35.22
CA LEU A 709 -26.73 7.98 34.31
C LEU A 709 -26.36 7.06 33.14
N GLU A 710 -27.08 5.96 32.98
CA GLU A 710 -26.87 4.97 31.92
C GLU A 710 -28.07 4.95 30.96
N SER A 711 -28.34 6.08 30.33
CA SER A 711 -29.61 6.28 29.62
C SER A 711 -29.40 6.46 28.11
N PRO A 712 -29.26 5.35 27.35
CA PRO A 712 -29.16 5.37 25.89
C PRO A 712 -30.42 5.95 25.23
N PHE A 713 -30.32 6.25 23.93
CA PHE A 713 -31.32 7.01 23.18
C PHE A 713 -32.06 6.16 22.15
N ASP A 714 -33.32 6.50 21.90
CA ASP A 714 -34.06 6.06 20.73
C ASP A 714 -33.47 6.70 19.46
N HIS A 715 -33.29 5.93 18.39
CA HIS A 715 -32.69 6.40 17.12
C HIS A 715 -33.35 7.67 16.58
N GLY A 716 -34.68 7.69 16.53
CA GLY A 716 -35.45 8.83 16.03
C GLY A 716 -35.35 10.07 16.92
N TYR A 717 -35.21 9.89 18.24
CA TYR A 717 -35.05 11.00 19.18
C TYR A 717 -33.68 11.67 18.99
N LEU A 718 -32.61 10.88 18.94
CA LEU A 718 -31.26 11.39 18.76
C LEU A 718 -31.10 12.10 17.41
N ARG A 719 -31.68 11.56 16.33
CA ARG A 719 -31.73 12.24 15.03
C ARG A 719 -32.48 13.57 15.06
N ALA A 720 -33.63 13.62 15.72
CA ALA A 720 -34.41 14.87 15.85
C ALA A 720 -33.64 15.92 16.67
N LEU A 721 -32.95 15.49 17.72
CA LEU A 721 -32.08 16.35 18.53
C LEU A 721 -30.94 16.96 17.70
N LEU A 722 -30.27 16.14 16.88
CA LEU A 722 -29.20 16.60 15.99
C LEU A 722 -29.74 17.58 14.93
N ASP A 723 -30.87 17.24 14.31
CA ASP A 723 -31.55 18.11 13.34
C ASP A 723 -31.85 19.48 13.94
N GLU A 724 -32.42 19.53 15.15
CA GLU A 724 -32.76 20.77 15.87
C GLU A 724 -31.57 21.71 16.10
N HIS A 725 -30.36 21.18 16.09
CA HIS A 725 -29.13 21.93 16.33
C HIS A 725 -28.25 22.09 15.08
N GLY A 726 -28.82 21.90 13.89
CA GLY A 726 -28.15 22.20 12.62
C GLY A 726 -27.20 21.11 12.12
N PHE A 727 -27.29 19.89 12.68
CA PHE A 727 -26.52 18.73 12.24
C PHE A 727 -27.29 17.84 11.27
N ALA A 728 -26.81 17.74 10.04
CA ALA A 728 -27.28 16.76 9.08
C ALA A 728 -26.53 15.43 9.32
N VAL A 729 -27.26 14.33 9.50
CA VAL A 729 -26.66 12.99 9.56
C VAL A 729 -26.31 12.56 8.13
N VAL A 730 -25.02 12.65 7.78
CA VAL A 730 -24.47 12.33 6.46
C VAL A 730 -23.93 10.91 6.37
N GLY A 731 -23.69 10.28 7.51
CA GLY A 731 -23.38 8.86 7.64
C GLY A 731 -24.16 8.25 8.80
N ASP A 732 -24.77 7.10 8.55
CA ASP A 732 -25.48 6.26 9.52
C ASP A 732 -24.93 4.84 9.31
N TYR A 733 -23.65 4.68 9.64
CA TYR A 733 -22.84 3.53 9.23
C TYR A 733 -22.56 2.60 10.40
N VAL A 734 -22.91 1.33 10.24
CA VAL A 734 -22.06 0.27 10.80
C VAL A 734 -20.87 0.13 9.86
N SER A 735 -19.67 0.38 10.36
CA SER A 735 -18.46 0.08 9.61
C SER A 735 -18.18 -1.43 9.56
N VAL A 736 -17.33 -1.88 8.63
CA VAL A 736 -16.28 -2.94 8.77
C VAL A 736 -16.66 -4.24 9.52
N ASN A 737 -17.92 -4.50 9.86
CA ASN A 737 -18.34 -5.66 10.64
C ASN A 737 -18.72 -6.83 9.72
N GLY A 738 -17.71 -7.22 8.97
CA GLY A 738 -17.60 -8.52 8.34
C GLY A 738 -16.20 -8.60 7.77
N LEU A 739 -15.23 -9.07 8.57
CA LEU A 739 -13.88 -9.43 8.10
C LEU A 739 -14.02 -10.20 6.79
N PHE A 740 -13.68 -9.51 5.70
CA PHE A 740 -13.77 -9.87 4.28
C PHE A 740 -14.02 -11.36 3.97
N GLU A 741 -15.21 -11.70 3.48
CA GLU A 741 -15.29 -12.79 2.51
C GLU A 741 -14.61 -12.29 1.23
N ARG A 742 -13.52 -12.94 0.84
CA ARG A 742 -12.63 -12.58 -0.28
C ARG A 742 -13.36 -12.38 -1.62
N ASP A 743 -14.60 -12.87 -1.71
CA ASP A 743 -15.47 -12.79 -2.88
C ASP A 743 -16.32 -11.51 -2.93
N MET A 744 -16.20 -10.59 -1.95
CA MET A 744 -16.99 -9.35 -1.86
C MET A 744 -16.24 -8.08 -2.31
N LEU A 745 -15.04 -8.22 -2.86
CA LEU A 745 -14.32 -7.17 -3.59
C LEU A 745 -14.75 -7.21 -5.07
N GLU A 746 -15.63 -6.30 -5.50
CA GLU A 746 -15.77 -5.97 -6.92
C GLU A 746 -14.68 -4.96 -7.31
N GLY A 747 -13.45 -5.44 -7.53
CA GLY A 747 -12.28 -4.59 -7.75
C GLY A 747 -11.66 -4.06 -6.44
N ASP A 748 -11.10 -2.83 -6.44
CA ASP A 748 -10.37 -2.22 -5.30
C ASP A 748 -11.28 -1.43 -4.31
N ARG A 749 -12.58 -1.73 -4.25
CA ARG A 749 -13.56 -0.92 -3.49
C ARG A 749 -14.25 -1.72 -2.38
N LEU A 750 -14.34 -1.14 -1.18
CA LEU A 750 -15.05 -1.66 -0.01
C LEU A 750 -16.54 -1.24 -0.02
N PRO A 751 -17.50 -2.16 -0.23
CA PRO A 751 -18.93 -1.82 -0.13
C PRO A 751 -19.39 -1.76 1.34
N LEU A 752 -19.97 -0.63 1.76
CA LEU A 752 -20.56 -0.44 3.09
C LEU A 752 -21.95 -1.13 3.16
N ARG A 753 -22.18 -2.02 4.15
CA ARG A 753 -23.48 -2.67 4.42
C ARG A 753 -24.06 -2.23 5.76
N LYS A 754 -25.41 -2.18 5.87
CA LYS A 754 -26.12 -2.01 7.15
C LYS A 754 -26.15 -3.34 7.91
N LEU A 755 -25.69 -3.36 9.15
CA LEU A 755 -25.84 -4.48 10.08
C LEU A 755 -26.75 -4.07 11.24
N PRO A 756 -27.49 -4.99 11.87
CA PRO A 756 -28.21 -4.69 13.09
C PRO A 756 -27.20 -4.54 14.24
N THR A 757 -27.00 -3.29 14.71
CA THR A 757 -26.19 -2.96 15.90
C THR A 757 -27.08 -2.36 16.97
N SER A 758 -26.78 -2.63 18.24
CA SER A 758 -27.40 -1.95 19.39
C SER A 758 -26.76 -0.58 19.67
N TYR A 759 -26.20 0.07 18.65
CA TYR A 759 -25.48 1.34 18.75
C TYR A 759 -25.81 2.23 17.56
N HIS A 760 -25.89 3.53 17.82
CA HIS A 760 -25.99 4.61 16.86
C HIS A 760 -24.59 5.06 16.47
N TYR A 761 -24.27 4.99 15.17
CA TYR A 761 -23.02 5.48 14.60
C TYR A 761 -23.33 6.65 13.65
N PHE A 762 -23.37 7.86 14.20
CA PHE A 762 -23.75 9.03 13.43
C PHE A 762 -22.55 9.89 13.07
N THR A 763 -22.26 9.94 11.77
CA THR A 763 -21.41 10.97 11.19
C THR A 763 -22.28 12.15 10.81
N CYS A 764 -22.10 13.25 11.51
CA CYS A 764 -22.90 14.45 11.36
C CYS A 764 -22.07 15.57 10.74
N LYS A 765 -22.71 16.35 9.88
CA LYS A 765 -22.16 17.56 9.28
C LYS A 765 -22.96 18.75 9.80
N LYS A 766 -22.30 19.77 10.33
CA LYS A 766 -22.98 21.03 10.65
C LYS A 766 -23.26 21.79 9.36
N VAL A 767 -24.53 22.04 9.05
CA VAL A 767 -24.96 22.65 7.78
C VAL A 767 -25.53 24.05 7.93
N CYS A 768 -25.96 24.44 9.14
CA CYS A 768 -26.50 25.77 9.41
C CYS A 768 -26.30 26.17 10.88
N GLU A 769 -26.48 27.46 11.17
CA GLU A 769 -26.45 28.03 12.53
C GLU A 769 -27.86 28.34 13.00
N GLY A 770 -28.21 27.91 14.22
CA GLY A 770 -29.47 28.31 14.88
C GLY A 770 -30.76 27.85 14.21
N ALA A 771 -30.68 26.96 13.22
CA ALA A 771 -31.81 26.43 12.45
C ALA A 771 -31.73 24.90 12.37
N ARG A 772 -32.80 24.27 11.88
CA ARG A 772 -32.84 22.82 11.69
C ARG A 772 -32.02 22.41 10.49
N ALA A 773 -31.26 21.33 10.58
CA ALA A 773 -30.48 20.80 9.45
C ALA A 773 -31.36 20.47 8.23
N SER A 774 -32.57 19.95 8.47
CA SER A 774 -33.60 19.63 7.49
C SER A 774 -34.11 20.83 6.68
N THR A 775 -33.77 22.07 7.07
CA THR A 775 -34.03 23.26 6.25
C THR A 775 -33.01 23.47 5.14
N VAL A 776 -31.86 22.79 5.20
CA VAL A 776 -30.83 22.81 4.16
C VAL A 776 -31.08 21.64 3.20
N PRO A 777 -31.30 21.88 1.90
CA PRO A 777 -31.45 20.80 0.93
C PRO A 777 -30.14 20.00 0.80
N ASP A 778 -30.25 18.73 0.45
CA ASP A 778 -29.10 17.90 0.07
C ASP A 778 -29.19 17.48 -1.40
N SER A 779 -28.10 16.98 -1.96
CA SER A 779 -28.00 16.61 -3.38
C SER A 779 -28.97 15.51 -3.83
N ARG A 780 -29.70 14.83 -2.94
CA ARG A 780 -30.82 13.94 -3.37
C ARG A 780 -32.06 14.73 -3.78
N ARG A 781 -32.22 15.95 -3.24
CA ARG A 781 -33.29 16.91 -3.52
C ARG A 781 -32.69 18.32 -3.54
N PRO A 782 -31.88 18.62 -4.56
CA PRO A 782 -31.05 19.83 -4.56
C PRO A 782 -31.90 21.10 -4.66
N GLY A 783 -31.42 22.15 -4.00
CA GLY A 783 -31.76 23.54 -4.30
C GLY A 783 -30.84 24.06 -5.41
N LEU A 784 -29.86 24.88 -5.04
CA LEU A 784 -28.80 25.38 -5.91
C LEU A 784 -27.50 24.58 -5.74
N LEU A 785 -27.18 23.77 -6.75
CA LEU A 785 -25.87 23.11 -6.91
C LEU A 785 -24.89 24.04 -7.63
N ARG A 786 -24.00 24.72 -6.88
CA ARG A 786 -23.02 25.64 -7.46
C ARG A 786 -21.64 25.56 -6.79
N ALA A 787 -20.60 25.44 -7.61
CA ALA A 787 -19.23 25.30 -7.16
C ALA A 787 -18.34 26.45 -7.65
N ARG A 788 -17.30 26.78 -6.87
CA ARG A 788 -16.18 27.62 -7.30
C ARG A 788 -14.89 26.81 -7.21
N PHE A 789 -14.13 26.76 -8.28
CA PHE A 789 -12.85 26.05 -8.32
C PHE A 789 -11.68 27.03 -8.17
N SER A 790 -10.59 26.60 -7.57
CA SER A 790 -9.34 27.37 -7.47
C SER A 790 -8.15 26.42 -7.66
N PRO A 791 -7.26 26.63 -8.64
CA PRO A 791 -6.08 25.79 -8.81
C PRO A 791 -5.14 25.93 -7.59
N LEU A 792 -4.47 24.83 -7.23
CA LEU A 792 -3.52 24.78 -6.10
C LEU A 792 -2.11 24.47 -6.59
N GLY A 793 -1.54 25.33 -7.43
CA GLY A 793 -0.22 25.18 -8.02
C GLY A 793 -0.21 25.52 -9.52
N ASP A 794 0.99 25.66 -10.07
CA ASP A 794 1.19 25.89 -11.50
C ASP A 794 1.32 24.56 -12.24
N MET A 795 0.62 24.45 -13.37
CA MET A 795 0.70 23.28 -14.25
C MET A 795 1.65 23.57 -15.41
N SER A 796 2.43 22.57 -15.81
CA SER A 796 3.26 22.69 -17.01
C SER A 796 2.39 22.89 -18.25
N GLU A 797 2.69 23.92 -19.05
CA GLU A 797 2.05 24.15 -20.35
C GLU A 797 2.48 23.11 -21.40
N HIS A 798 3.53 22.34 -21.11
CA HIS A 798 4.14 21.35 -22.00
C HIS A 798 4.30 20.02 -21.29
N VAL A 799 3.79 18.96 -21.90
CA VAL A 799 3.67 17.64 -21.28
C VAL A 799 4.12 16.56 -22.27
N ALA A 800 4.81 15.54 -21.79
CA ALA A 800 5.22 14.44 -22.65
C ALA A 800 4.03 13.53 -23.01
N PRO A 801 4.02 12.90 -24.20
CA PRO A 801 3.02 11.92 -24.58
C PRO A 801 2.90 10.77 -23.57
N GLY A 802 1.73 10.61 -22.94
CA GLY A 802 1.48 9.56 -21.95
C GLY A 802 2.01 9.83 -20.54
N GLU A 803 2.48 11.04 -20.26
CA GLU A 803 2.86 11.48 -18.91
C GLU A 803 1.63 11.53 -17.97
N LEU A 804 1.83 11.20 -16.69
CA LEU A 804 0.78 11.31 -15.67
C LEU A 804 0.74 12.73 -15.10
N LEU A 805 -0.28 13.49 -15.48
CA LEU A 805 -0.56 14.82 -14.94
C LEU A 805 -1.23 14.72 -13.58
N THR A 806 -0.71 15.47 -12.61
CA THR A 806 -1.31 15.67 -11.29
C THR A 806 -1.85 17.09 -11.21
N VAL A 807 -3.17 17.24 -11.04
CA VAL A 807 -3.86 18.54 -10.97
C VAL A 807 -4.45 18.75 -9.58
N PRO A 808 -3.76 19.47 -8.68
CA PRO A 808 -4.32 19.88 -7.40
C PRO A 808 -5.23 21.11 -7.55
N PHE A 809 -6.42 21.08 -6.92
CA PHE A 809 -7.36 22.20 -6.91
C PHE A 809 -8.22 22.19 -5.64
N ALA A 810 -8.75 23.35 -5.28
CA ALA A 810 -9.78 23.51 -4.27
C ALA A 810 -11.15 23.69 -4.93
N VAL A 811 -12.19 23.18 -4.31
CA VAL A 811 -13.58 23.40 -4.70
C VAL A 811 -14.40 23.87 -3.50
N GLU A 812 -15.06 25.01 -3.66
CA GLU A 812 -15.94 25.63 -2.67
C GLU A 812 -17.40 25.41 -3.05
N ASN A 813 -18.22 25.01 -2.08
CA ASN A 813 -19.67 24.97 -2.22
C ASN A 813 -20.27 26.37 -2.06
N THR A 814 -20.55 27.04 -3.17
CA THR A 814 -21.14 28.39 -3.19
C THR A 814 -22.66 28.36 -3.34
N GLY A 815 -23.26 27.17 -3.32
CA GLY A 815 -24.70 26.95 -3.39
C GLY A 815 -25.35 26.94 -2.00
N ASP A 816 -26.59 26.47 -1.94
CA ASP A 816 -27.36 26.29 -0.69
C ASP A 816 -27.56 24.81 -0.33
N THR A 817 -27.00 23.91 -1.12
CA THR A 817 -27.25 22.46 -1.06
C THR A 817 -26.06 21.74 -0.47
N LEU A 818 -26.29 20.88 0.53
CA LEU A 818 -25.30 19.94 1.04
C LEU A 818 -24.95 18.90 -0.03
N TRP A 819 -23.66 18.80 -0.39
CA TRP A 819 -23.19 17.80 -1.34
C TRP A 819 -22.89 16.49 -0.61
N LEU A 820 -23.57 15.41 -1.00
CA LEU A 820 -23.31 14.07 -0.47
C LEU A 820 -22.21 13.36 -1.25
N THR A 821 -21.49 12.48 -0.56
CA THR A 821 -20.45 11.59 -1.10
C THR A 821 -20.69 10.15 -0.61
N GLY A 822 -20.04 9.16 -1.23
CA GLY A 822 -20.02 7.76 -0.78
C GLY A 822 -20.62 6.75 -1.76
N GLN A 823 -20.43 5.44 -1.49
CA GLN A 823 -20.82 4.34 -2.40
C GLN A 823 -22.24 3.78 -2.21
N THR A 824 -22.96 4.17 -1.14
CA THR A 824 -24.27 3.59 -0.78
C THR A 824 -25.46 4.41 -1.25
N VAL A 825 -25.25 5.67 -1.65
CA VAL A 825 -26.33 6.55 -2.09
C VAL A 825 -26.47 6.43 -3.62
N ARG A 826 -27.45 5.67 -4.13
CA ARG A 826 -27.60 5.50 -5.59
C ARG A 826 -27.99 6.77 -6.38
N ALA A 827 -28.39 7.85 -5.70
CA ALA A 827 -28.80 9.10 -6.32
C ALA A 827 -28.35 10.29 -5.47
N GLY A 828 -27.89 11.39 -6.07
CA GLY A 828 -27.42 12.56 -5.31
C GLY A 828 -25.94 12.51 -4.93
N ILE A 829 -25.11 11.62 -5.50
CA ILE A 829 -23.66 11.64 -5.26
C ILE A 829 -23.04 12.74 -6.09
N VAL A 830 -22.33 13.67 -5.43
CA VAL A 830 -21.53 14.69 -6.09
C VAL A 830 -20.10 14.18 -6.26
N MET A 831 -19.57 14.27 -7.48
CA MET A 831 -18.20 13.84 -7.78
C MET A 831 -17.53 14.71 -8.84
N PRO A 832 -16.18 14.83 -8.79
CA PRO A 832 -15.42 15.42 -9.88
C PRO A 832 -15.58 14.62 -11.17
N ALA A 833 -15.62 15.36 -12.27
CA ALA A 833 -15.64 14.83 -13.61
C ALA A 833 -14.68 15.62 -14.49
N VAL A 834 -13.92 14.88 -15.30
CA VAL A 834 -12.88 15.43 -16.16
C VAL A 834 -13.24 15.16 -17.60
N ARG A 835 -13.25 16.21 -18.41
CA ARG A 835 -13.37 16.12 -19.86
C ARG A 835 -12.15 16.76 -20.51
N VAL A 836 -11.54 16.07 -21.47
CA VAL A 836 -10.38 16.58 -22.19
C VAL A 836 -10.76 16.79 -23.64
N PHE A 837 -10.50 17.98 -24.15
CA PHE A 837 -10.81 18.39 -25.52
C PHE A 837 -9.53 18.65 -26.31
N ASP A 838 -9.55 18.35 -27.61
CA ASP A 838 -8.49 18.77 -28.53
C ASP A 838 -8.66 20.23 -28.99
N GLU A 839 -7.72 20.73 -29.79
CA GLU A 839 -7.74 22.09 -30.34
C GLU A 839 -8.99 22.39 -31.19
N ALA A 840 -9.56 21.37 -31.84
CA ALA A 840 -10.80 21.51 -32.60
C ALA A 840 -12.06 21.50 -31.71
N GLY A 841 -11.90 21.32 -30.40
CA GLY A 841 -12.97 21.23 -29.42
C GLY A 841 -13.64 19.86 -29.38
N ALA A 842 -13.05 18.83 -30.00
CA ALA A 842 -13.58 17.46 -29.94
C ALA A 842 -13.19 16.79 -28.61
N LEU A 843 -14.13 16.06 -28.01
CA LEU A 843 -13.89 15.32 -26.77
C LEU A 843 -12.93 14.14 -27.05
N VAL A 844 -11.80 14.13 -26.36
CA VAL A 844 -10.75 13.13 -26.47
C VAL A 844 -10.92 12.03 -25.42
N SER A 845 -11.18 12.43 -24.17
CA SER A 845 -11.39 11.51 -23.05
C SER A 845 -12.29 12.11 -21.99
N GLU A 846 -13.04 11.26 -21.30
CA GLU A 846 -13.90 11.63 -20.18
C GLU A 846 -13.84 10.56 -19.10
N PHE A 847 -13.73 10.96 -17.84
CA PHE A 847 -13.83 10.07 -16.69
C PHE A 847 -14.45 10.78 -15.49
N HIS A 848 -15.19 10.03 -14.67
CA HIS A 848 -15.92 10.53 -13.51
C HIS A 848 -15.55 9.74 -12.27
N GLY A 849 -15.62 10.37 -11.11
CA GLY A 849 -15.67 9.66 -9.83
C GLY A 849 -14.32 9.26 -9.23
N GLU A 850 -13.20 9.76 -9.75
CA GLU A 850 -11.87 9.56 -9.18
C GLU A 850 -11.06 10.88 -9.16
N PRO A 851 -10.68 11.41 -7.97
CA PRO A 851 -11.06 10.92 -6.64
C PRO A 851 -12.53 11.26 -6.31
N LEU A 852 -13.13 10.51 -5.37
CA LEU A 852 -14.40 10.92 -4.75
C LEU A 852 -14.18 12.14 -3.84
N LEU A 853 -15.26 12.88 -3.55
CA LEU A 853 -15.21 13.87 -2.46
C LEU A 853 -14.87 13.16 -1.14
N PRO A 854 -13.88 13.66 -0.37
CA PRO A 854 -13.41 12.98 0.85
C PRO A 854 -14.47 12.92 1.95
N ARG A 855 -15.42 13.86 1.93
CA ARG A 855 -16.55 13.97 2.86
C ARG A 855 -17.68 14.79 2.23
N ALA A 856 -18.84 14.77 2.87
CA ALA A 856 -19.93 15.66 2.48
C ALA A 856 -19.49 17.13 2.62
N VAL A 857 -19.92 17.99 1.69
CA VAL A 857 -19.48 19.40 1.61
C VAL A 857 -20.67 20.32 1.88
N ALA A 858 -20.65 20.98 3.03
CA ALA A 858 -21.71 21.91 3.43
C ALA A 858 -21.68 23.21 2.60
N PRO A 859 -22.79 23.96 2.51
CA PRO A 859 -22.77 25.31 1.95
C PRO A 859 -21.68 26.19 2.60
N GLY A 860 -20.87 26.85 1.78
CA GLY A 860 -19.73 27.66 2.19
C GLY A 860 -18.45 26.89 2.52
N GLU A 861 -18.47 25.54 2.52
CA GLU A 861 -17.27 24.73 2.77
C GLU A 861 -16.40 24.63 1.53
N THR A 862 -15.08 24.66 1.74
CA THR A 862 -14.07 24.38 0.72
C THR A 862 -13.36 23.06 1.01
N VAL A 863 -13.19 22.22 -0.01
CA VAL A 863 -12.37 21.00 0.05
C VAL A 863 -11.27 21.04 -1.00
N LYS A 864 -10.13 20.44 -0.68
CA LYS A 864 -8.98 20.31 -1.58
C LYS A 864 -8.96 18.92 -2.19
N LEU A 865 -8.69 18.83 -3.49
CA LEU A 865 -8.70 17.61 -4.29
C LEU A 865 -7.48 17.60 -5.21
N LYS A 866 -7.14 16.40 -5.69
CA LYS A 866 -6.12 16.19 -6.72
C LYS A 866 -6.67 15.21 -7.75
N ILE A 867 -6.60 15.55 -9.02
CA ILE A 867 -6.95 14.66 -10.13
C ILE A 867 -5.68 14.17 -10.81
N GLU A 868 -5.63 12.87 -11.10
CA GLU A 868 -4.56 12.26 -11.90
C GLU A 868 -5.10 11.93 -13.29
N TYR A 869 -4.39 12.37 -14.33
CA TYR A 869 -4.80 12.19 -15.71
C TYR A 869 -3.60 11.85 -16.60
N THR A 870 -3.67 10.78 -17.37
CA THR A 870 -2.61 10.45 -18.34
C THR A 870 -2.80 11.24 -19.63
N ALA A 871 -1.81 12.06 -20.00
CA ALA A 871 -1.86 12.91 -21.18
C ALA A 871 -2.02 12.09 -22.48
N PRO A 872 -2.74 12.61 -23.50
CA PRO A 872 -2.88 11.93 -24.79
C PRO A 872 -1.52 11.63 -25.44
N ARG A 873 -1.40 10.50 -26.11
CA ARG A 873 -0.15 10.14 -26.84
C ARG A 873 0.08 10.96 -28.11
N ARG A 874 -0.94 11.66 -28.60
CA ARG A 874 -0.88 12.43 -29.84
C ARG A 874 -0.43 13.86 -29.52
N PRO A 875 0.64 14.38 -30.14
CA PRO A 875 1.02 15.78 -29.98
C PRO A 875 -0.09 16.73 -30.42
N GLY A 876 -0.24 17.85 -29.72
CA GLY A 876 -1.27 18.85 -29.97
C GLY A 876 -1.66 19.64 -28.72
N ALA A 877 -2.45 20.69 -28.92
CA ALA A 877 -3.03 21.47 -27.84
C ALA A 877 -4.29 20.78 -27.29
N TYR A 878 -4.39 20.68 -25.97
CA TYR A 878 -5.51 20.09 -25.27
C TYR A 878 -6.00 21.02 -24.16
N THR A 879 -7.29 20.90 -23.84
CA THR A 879 -7.90 21.55 -22.68
C THR A 879 -8.50 20.50 -21.76
N LEU A 880 -7.96 20.39 -20.55
CA LEU A 880 -8.51 19.62 -19.46
C LEU A 880 -9.55 20.49 -18.73
N LYS A 881 -10.78 20.00 -18.66
CA LYS A 881 -11.91 20.65 -18.00
C LYS A 881 -12.34 19.82 -16.80
N ILE A 882 -12.26 20.41 -15.61
CA ILE A 882 -12.73 19.82 -14.35
C ILE A 882 -14.04 20.49 -13.97
N ASP A 883 -15.06 19.70 -13.72
CA ASP A 883 -16.36 20.12 -13.20
C ASP A 883 -16.83 19.16 -12.09
N LEU A 884 -17.95 19.47 -11.44
CA LEU A 884 -18.68 18.53 -10.58
C LEU A 884 -19.93 18.00 -11.28
N VAL A 885 -20.24 16.73 -11.00
CA VAL A 885 -21.46 16.06 -11.46
C VAL A 885 -22.21 15.55 -10.25
N ASP A 886 -23.50 15.83 -10.20
CA ASP A 886 -24.44 15.06 -9.39
C ASP A 886 -25.00 13.91 -10.24
N GLN A 887 -24.65 12.68 -9.88
CA GLN A 887 -25.00 11.50 -10.68
C GLN A 887 -26.52 11.42 -10.91
N HIS A 888 -26.90 11.32 -12.19
CA HIS A 888 -28.28 11.26 -12.68
C HIS A 888 -29.10 12.55 -12.51
N VAL A 889 -28.50 13.66 -12.07
CA VAL A 889 -29.18 14.95 -11.92
C VAL A 889 -28.68 15.97 -12.94
N CYS A 890 -27.47 16.51 -12.77
CA CYS A 890 -26.92 17.53 -13.67
C CYS A 890 -25.41 17.72 -13.51
N TRP A 891 -24.83 18.44 -14.46
CA TRP A 891 -23.50 19.03 -14.32
C TRP A 891 -23.60 20.39 -13.64
N PHE A 892 -22.63 20.70 -12.79
CA PHE A 892 -22.61 21.97 -12.06
C PHE A 892 -22.44 23.17 -13.00
N GLU A 893 -21.79 23.00 -14.15
CA GLU A 893 -21.74 24.03 -15.19
C GLU A 893 -23.13 24.40 -15.76
N GLN A 894 -24.05 23.44 -15.82
CA GLN A 894 -25.41 23.67 -16.32
C GLN A 894 -26.23 24.51 -15.33
N GLN A 895 -25.78 24.55 -14.07
CA GLN A 895 -26.36 25.36 -12.99
C GLN A 895 -25.60 26.68 -12.78
N GLY A 896 -24.66 27.02 -13.69
CA GLY A 896 -23.92 28.28 -13.66
C GLY A 896 -22.62 28.26 -12.85
N SER A 897 -22.05 27.10 -12.56
CA SER A 897 -20.67 27.00 -12.06
C SER A 897 -19.67 27.20 -13.20
N GLU A 898 -18.57 27.90 -12.94
CA GLU A 898 -17.47 28.00 -13.91
C GLU A 898 -16.52 26.81 -13.70
N PRO A 899 -16.37 25.90 -14.67
CA PRO A 899 -15.47 24.75 -14.55
C PRO A 899 -14.00 25.21 -14.59
N LEU A 900 -13.12 24.44 -13.95
CA LEU A 900 -11.67 24.71 -14.00
C LEU A 900 -11.13 24.22 -15.35
N LEU A 901 -10.59 25.16 -16.13
CA LEU A 901 -10.00 24.90 -17.45
C LEU A 901 -8.48 25.00 -17.36
N ILE A 902 -7.80 23.94 -17.77
CA ILE A 902 -6.34 23.87 -17.82
C ILE A 902 -5.93 23.54 -19.25
N ARG A 903 -5.16 24.44 -19.86
CA ARG A 903 -4.63 24.24 -21.20
C ARG A 903 -3.23 23.67 -21.10
N PHE A 904 -2.93 22.67 -21.92
CA PHE A 904 -1.62 22.06 -21.99
C PHE A 904 -1.34 21.56 -23.41
N ASN A 905 -0.07 21.50 -23.77
CA ASN A 905 0.38 21.02 -25.05
C ASN A 905 1.11 19.70 -24.85
N VAL A 906 0.72 18.67 -25.59
CA VAL A 906 1.52 17.46 -25.70
C VAL A 906 2.59 17.71 -26.76
N VAL A 907 3.86 17.73 -26.35
CA VAL A 907 5.01 18.06 -27.21
C VAL A 907 6.04 16.95 -27.28
#